data_AF-A0A9P9DEZ5-F1
#
_entry.id   AF-A0A9P9DEZ5-F1
#
_cell.length_a   1.000
_cell.length_b   1.000
_cell.length_c   1.000
_cell.angle_alpha   90.00
_cell.angle_beta   90.00
_cell.angle_gamma   90.00
#
_symmetry.space_group_name_H-M   'P 1'
#
loop_
_entity.id
_entity.type
_entity.pdbx_description
1 polymer ?
#
loop_
_entity_poly.entity_id
_entity_poly.type
_entity_poly.pdbx_seq_one_letter_code
_entity_poly.pdbx_strand_id
1 'polypeptide(L)'
;MGIPEYIETRLFINGESSDGKTFDITNPATLKHVAKVHEASEQDTDRAVASAKAAFPSWSALSPDQRAPYFKKLASLIREHNDELAALEAASMGKPLGSFFDAYACASKWDHYAESGYSVQGTTSVQTPGFLNLTLRQPFGVVAAIIPWNVPLLFLAGKLAPALIVGNTVVLKSSEKAPLTSAKFATFVQKAGFPPGVINVITGFGNVSGSILSHHMDVRALSFTGSGRTGRLIQAAAAKSNLKQVFLELGGKSPAVIFDDADLEAAVKETAYSMQSNSGQVCMANSRVYVQDTIAEKYIGLFKDQWKNITPGDPLEKGTVHGPQADKIQQQTVLKYLEIGKQSGELILGGGAPSDTEGYYIQPTIFTNTPEDAQIMKEEVFGPVVNINVFKTEEEVLKKANDTEFGLYAAVYTKNIDRAIRFAKGLEAGTIGVNCTSPVTGRDMPFGGYKSSGSGREGEPGYSLNNFLEIKTVPGPCKYCARTGAACRIATPRRKRPYYHVTEEEYQCSMRILEYFFPDRELNLQTLRSIAKSIVDGTLTGSVSHHDSAAHEHESSGEEDEQLDGEPVVESVNDLHEPLGCLMKDSQGRYRYIGAHSEIPFNAAVVTIGDGSRNSSIIQPPKVGSYPPPLPASSPSADGLSPREQLYLPSREACDYYISRFLADVHCTHWFYSIENFLHRVDGTYSTAGFAGSDSWLCSLYAIFAVGSTGCSEFEDSIASPVSDSKTSKDYIALAKQLIPAVYDEADVDSIRALAILSIALENRCSRVASYLYMGASIQMAYSLGLHRDQMPDSSTSMERELYRRIWWTLFYLEQEIASRGGAPTLVDERMLKIATPLPSEQMLYPGMHTPLSWLSTSVSLCRLKRDIIQTVYAERSANSRTISFSTISSLLLSLQKWMQLIPPHLKHDVPLPPTHKRAVAVLHLQYWASTILLCRPFLLYLVLKYGTLGSSKKIWFERMSKTCIDAAQKSLVILQQLADDGALSSLTAFDSTCILRIIMIFILAFGHTKMQHYRANIEASLEMLKSMPQIGFTKMVTEETPLRLTDLGITSDKHSNTGVLLDDDLIAQLWGNLDANFMTPLQTQQSLDLAFDDASSFDINSEILQFTNLDESIVIDPSHAYSSFDFR
;
A
#
# COMPACT_ATOMS: atom_id res chain seq x y z
N MET A 1 11.26 -43.26 11.65
CA MET A 1 12.14 -42.08 11.61
C MET A 1 13.01 -42.18 12.84
N GLY A 2 14.32 -41.97 12.71
CA GLY A 2 15.26 -42.11 13.81
C GLY A 2 15.83 -40.75 14.21
N ILE A 3 16.34 -40.67 15.43
CA ILE A 3 17.17 -39.53 15.86
C ILE A 3 18.39 -39.47 14.93
N PRO A 4 18.77 -38.30 14.39
CA PRO A 4 19.93 -38.18 13.52
C PRO A 4 21.22 -38.60 14.23
N GLU A 5 22.17 -39.17 13.49
CA GLU A 5 23.45 -39.65 14.02
C GLU A 5 24.28 -38.51 14.63
N TYR A 6 24.19 -37.31 14.05
CA TYR A 6 24.81 -36.10 14.56
C TYR A 6 23.73 -35.09 14.99
N ILE A 7 23.79 -34.65 16.25
CA ILE A 7 22.90 -33.65 16.84
C ILE A 7 23.72 -32.38 17.10
N GLU A 8 23.30 -31.25 16.55
CA GLU A 8 23.91 -29.95 16.87
C GLU A 8 23.49 -29.52 18.28
N THR A 9 24.46 -29.11 19.10
CA THR A 9 24.25 -28.80 20.52
C THR A 9 25.01 -27.56 21.01
N ARG A 10 25.70 -26.85 20.12
CA ARG A 10 26.53 -25.69 20.45
C ARG A 10 25.72 -24.41 20.48
N LEU A 11 26.25 -23.40 21.19
CA LEU A 11 25.72 -22.04 21.15
C LEU A 11 26.03 -21.43 19.79
N PHE A 12 25.18 -20.55 19.27
CA PHE A 12 25.41 -19.81 18.03
C PHE A 12 25.50 -18.32 18.31
N ILE A 13 26.72 -17.78 18.31
CA ILE A 13 27.00 -16.39 18.64
C ILE A 13 27.84 -15.80 17.51
N ASN A 14 27.40 -14.66 16.98
CA ASN A 14 28.13 -13.96 15.92
C ASN A 14 28.46 -14.84 14.68
N GLY A 15 27.52 -15.70 14.25
CA GLY A 15 27.73 -16.55 13.08
C GLY A 15 28.60 -17.80 13.33
N GLU A 16 29.10 -17.98 14.56
CA GLU A 16 30.00 -19.06 14.93
C GLU A 16 29.41 -19.93 16.05
N SER A 17 29.80 -21.20 16.05
CA SER A 17 29.48 -22.11 17.14
C SER A 17 30.48 -21.95 18.28
N SER A 18 30.02 -21.86 19.53
CA SER A 18 30.92 -21.81 20.69
C SER A 18 30.60 -22.91 21.72
N ASP A 19 31.66 -23.44 22.32
CA ASP A 19 31.62 -24.51 23.31
C ASP A 19 31.82 -23.96 24.74
N GLY A 20 31.49 -24.76 25.74
CA GLY A 20 31.47 -24.34 27.15
C GLY A 20 30.98 -25.44 28.09
N LYS A 21 30.47 -25.05 29.26
CA LYS A 21 29.81 -26.00 30.19
C LYS A 21 28.62 -26.66 29.48
N THR A 22 28.30 -27.90 29.84
CA THR A 22 27.18 -28.64 29.24
C THR A 22 26.21 -29.18 30.29
N PHE A 23 24.99 -29.49 29.85
CA PHE A 23 23.98 -30.24 30.59
C PHE A 23 23.39 -31.35 29.72
N ASP A 24 22.86 -32.40 30.36
CA ASP A 24 22.31 -33.56 29.65
C ASP A 24 20.84 -33.35 29.25
N ILE A 25 20.50 -33.78 28.04
CA ILE A 25 19.12 -34.01 27.61
C ILE A 25 18.84 -35.52 27.71
N THR A 26 17.75 -35.85 28.40
CA THR A 26 17.27 -37.21 28.60
C THR A 26 15.92 -37.35 27.93
N ASN A 27 15.73 -38.42 27.17
CA ASN A 27 14.46 -38.69 26.50
C ASN A 27 13.38 -39.02 27.56
N PRO A 28 12.27 -38.25 27.62
CA PRO A 28 11.26 -38.44 28.66
C PRO A 28 10.43 -39.73 28.51
N ALA A 29 10.45 -40.36 27.34
CA ALA A 29 9.76 -41.63 27.09
C ALA A 29 10.59 -42.84 27.51
N THR A 30 11.92 -42.77 27.41
CA THR A 30 12.81 -43.93 27.63
C THR A 30 13.80 -43.74 28.77
N LEU A 31 13.87 -42.54 29.34
CA LEU A 31 14.82 -42.13 30.38
C LEU A 31 16.31 -42.28 29.99
N LYS A 32 16.59 -42.49 28.71
CA LYS A 32 17.94 -42.63 28.16
C LYS A 32 18.52 -41.26 27.79
N HIS A 33 19.84 -41.13 27.91
CA HIS A 33 20.56 -39.95 27.47
C HIS A 33 20.43 -39.76 25.94
N VAL A 34 20.23 -38.51 25.50
CA VAL A 34 20.10 -38.12 24.09
C VAL A 34 21.31 -37.33 23.63
N ALA A 35 21.65 -36.25 24.33
CA ALA A 35 22.72 -35.34 23.93
C ALA A 35 23.24 -34.51 25.11
N LYS A 36 24.48 -34.00 24.98
CA LYS A 36 25.07 -32.97 25.85
C LYS A 36 24.96 -31.60 25.19
N VAL A 37 24.21 -30.70 25.82
CA VAL A 37 23.90 -29.36 25.29
C VAL A 37 24.69 -28.31 26.02
N HIS A 38 25.26 -27.36 25.27
CA HIS A 38 26.03 -26.27 25.85
C HIS A 38 25.14 -25.30 26.64
N GLU A 39 25.62 -24.90 27.82
CA GLU A 39 24.98 -23.96 28.73
C GLU A 39 25.66 -22.59 28.58
N ALA A 40 24.90 -21.59 28.14
CA ALA A 40 25.38 -20.22 28.06
C ALA A 40 25.67 -19.66 29.46
N SER A 41 26.91 -19.22 29.65
CA SER A 41 27.33 -18.46 30.82
C SER A 41 26.83 -17.02 30.77
N GLU A 42 27.11 -16.26 31.84
CA GLU A 42 26.98 -14.80 31.82
C GLU A 42 27.82 -14.18 30.72
N GLN A 43 29.09 -14.60 30.60
CA GLN A 43 29.99 -14.07 29.57
C GLN A 43 29.50 -14.38 28.16
N ASP A 44 28.92 -15.56 27.93
CA ASP A 44 28.34 -15.91 26.62
C ASP A 44 27.09 -15.10 26.31
N THR A 45 26.25 -14.86 27.32
CA THR A 45 25.04 -14.04 27.18
C THR A 45 25.41 -12.59 26.85
N ASP A 46 26.40 -12.02 27.55
CA ASP A 46 26.91 -10.67 27.28
C ASP A 46 27.57 -10.58 25.90
N ARG A 47 28.34 -11.61 25.50
CA ARG A 47 28.91 -11.70 24.14
C ARG A 47 27.82 -11.72 23.07
N ALA A 48 26.73 -12.47 23.28
CA ALA A 48 25.60 -12.52 22.35
C ALA A 48 24.85 -11.18 22.27
N VAL A 49 24.69 -10.47 23.38
CA VAL A 49 24.10 -9.12 23.37
C VAL A 49 25.03 -8.12 22.69
N ALA A 50 26.33 -8.21 22.95
CA ALA A 50 27.33 -7.35 22.32
C ALA A 50 27.39 -7.56 20.80
N SER A 51 27.34 -8.80 20.31
CA SER A 51 27.29 -9.11 18.88
C SER A 51 25.99 -8.60 18.24
N ALA A 52 24.84 -8.78 18.88
CA ALA A 52 23.57 -8.22 18.42
C ALA A 52 23.64 -6.69 18.33
N LYS A 53 24.13 -6.03 19.37
CA LYS A 53 24.31 -4.58 19.40
C LYS A 53 25.26 -4.09 18.29
N ALA A 54 26.33 -4.81 18.03
CA ALA A 54 27.28 -4.49 16.95
C ALA A 54 26.67 -4.67 15.55
N ALA A 55 25.82 -5.68 15.35
CA ALA A 55 25.13 -5.94 14.09
C ALA A 55 23.93 -5.02 13.84
N PHE A 56 23.35 -4.43 14.89
CA PHE A 56 22.11 -3.65 14.79
C PHE A 56 22.19 -2.46 13.81
N PRO A 57 23.24 -1.62 13.79
CA PRO A 57 23.31 -0.50 12.85
C PRO A 57 23.25 -0.94 11.39
N SER A 58 24.00 -1.98 11.00
CA SER A 58 24.01 -2.47 9.62
C SER A 58 22.73 -3.20 9.24
N TRP A 59 22.13 -3.96 10.18
CA TRP A 59 20.88 -4.67 9.94
C TRP A 59 19.65 -3.76 9.90
N SER A 60 19.56 -2.79 10.80
CA SER A 60 18.46 -1.81 10.86
C SER A 60 18.47 -0.83 9.68
N ALA A 61 19.66 -0.56 9.11
CA ALA A 61 19.81 0.25 7.91
C ALA A 61 19.28 -0.44 6.64
N LEU A 62 19.12 -1.77 6.64
CA LEU A 62 18.49 -2.47 5.53
C LEU A 62 17.01 -2.09 5.41
N SER A 63 16.46 -2.12 4.21
CA SER A 63 15.01 -2.06 4.00
C SER A 63 14.35 -3.43 4.28
N PRO A 64 13.03 -3.49 4.53
CA PRO A 64 12.33 -4.77 4.70
C PRO A 64 12.55 -5.78 3.55
N ASP A 65 12.57 -5.33 2.29
CA ASP A 65 12.82 -6.18 1.11
C ASP A 65 14.26 -6.69 1.02
N GLN A 66 15.24 -5.98 1.58
CA GLN A 66 16.61 -6.47 1.68
C GLN A 66 16.76 -7.54 2.77
N ARG A 67 15.92 -7.49 3.82
CA ARG A 67 15.88 -8.52 4.87
C ARG A 67 15.10 -9.78 4.45
N ALA A 68 14.09 -9.63 3.60
CA ALA A 68 13.16 -10.70 3.22
C ALA A 68 13.81 -11.95 2.58
N PRO A 69 14.83 -11.88 1.70
CA PRO A 69 15.46 -13.06 1.10
C PRO A 69 16.05 -14.03 2.12
N TYR A 70 16.64 -13.52 3.21
CA TYR A 70 17.17 -14.35 4.30
C TYR A 70 16.06 -15.18 4.96
N PHE A 71 14.88 -14.58 5.13
CA PHE A 71 13.71 -15.22 5.75
C PHE A 71 13.16 -16.33 4.85
N LYS A 72 12.99 -16.06 3.55
CA LYS A 72 12.48 -17.06 2.58
C LYS A 72 13.43 -18.26 2.46
N LYS A 73 14.75 -18.02 2.45
CA LYS A 73 15.74 -19.10 2.42
C LYS A 73 15.72 -19.94 3.70
N LEU A 74 15.61 -19.29 4.86
CA LEU A 74 15.46 -19.96 6.16
C LEU A 74 14.17 -20.80 6.21
N ALA A 75 13.05 -20.27 5.71
CA ALA A 75 11.78 -21.00 5.62
C ALA A 75 11.89 -22.28 4.77
N SER A 76 12.59 -22.23 3.63
CA SER A 76 12.85 -23.42 2.79
C SER A 76 13.62 -24.49 3.56
N LEU A 77 14.72 -24.10 4.20
CA LEU A 77 15.57 -25.01 4.97
C LEU A 77 14.81 -25.69 6.11
N ILE A 78 13.93 -24.95 6.80
CA ILE A 78 13.09 -25.51 7.87
C ILE A 78 12.12 -26.55 7.31
N ARG A 79 11.46 -26.27 6.17
CA ARG A 79 10.52 -27.22 5.53
C ARG A 79 11.23 -28.50 5.07
N GLU A 80 12.40 -28.36 4.45
CA GLU A 80 13.19 -29.49 3.95
C GLU A 80 13.62 -30.46 5.06
N HIS A 81 13.75 -29.99 6.30
CA HIS A 81 14.23 -30.77 7.45
C HIS A 81 13.12 -31.09 8.48
N ASN A 82 11.83 -31.08 8.08
CA ASN A 82 10.70 -31.36 8.97
C ASN A 82 10.88 -32.65 9.79
N ASP A 83 11.23 -33.75 9.14
CA ASP A 83 11.32 -35.07 9.78
C ASP A 83 12.45 -35.14 10.81
N GLU A 84 13.57 -34.46 10.54
CA GLU A 84 14.69 -34.36 11.48
C GLU A 84 14.29 -33.51 12.70
N LEU A 85 13.65 -32.35 12.46
CA LEU A 85 13.17 -31.49 13.54
C LEU A 85 12.13 -32.20 14.42
N ALA A 86 11.23 -32.97 13.81
CA ALA A 86 10.24 -33.77 14.53
C ALA A 86 10.90 -34.82 15.44
N ALA A 87 11.90 -35.54 14.93
CA ALA A 87 12.66 -36.51 15.71
C ALA A 87 13.40 -35.88 16.89
N LEU A 88 13.94 -34.66 16.71
CA LEU A 88 14.61 -33.91 17.78
C LEU A 88 13.64 -33.47 18.89
N GLU A 89 12.42 -33.03 18.56
CA GLU A 89 11.41 -32.70 19.60
C GLU A 89 10.87 -33.94 20.31
N ALA A 90 10.61 -35.02 19.56
CA ALA A 90 10.23 -36.30 20.14
C ALA A 90 11.29 -36.80 21.14
N ALA A 91 12.56 -36.70 20.78
CA ALA A 91 13.66 -37.13 21.64
C ALA A 91 13.91 -36.20 22.84
N SER A 92 13.72 -34.88 22.69
CA SER A 92 14.03 -33.92 23.76
C SER A 92 12.90 -33.74 24.76
N MET A 93 11.65 -33.60 24.30
CA MET A 93 10.49 -33.30 25.15
C MET A 93 9.36 -34.32 25.05
N GLY A 94 9.43 -35.28 24.11
CA GLY A 94 8.43 -36.35 24.02
C GLY A 94 7.20 -36.02 23.19
N LYS A 95 7.31 -35.05 22.27
CA LYS A 95 6.21 -34.70 21.36
C LYS A 95 6.04 -35.77 20.27
N PRO A 96 4.84 -36.38 20.10
CA PRO A 96 4.67 -37.45 19.12
C PRO A 96 4.81 -36.99 17.66
N LEU A 97 5.54 -37.77 16.85
CA LEU A 97 5.79 -37.47 15.43
C LEU A 97 4.51 -37.32 14.60
N GLY A 98 3.48 -38.15 14.87
CA GLY A 98 2.23 -38.13 14.11
C GLY A 98 1.45 -36.82 14.23
N SER A 99 1.75 -36.02 15.27
CA SER A 99 1.12 -34.73 15.55
C SER A 99 2.02 -33.52 15.24
N PHE A 100 3.21 -33.73 14.68
CA PHE A 100 4.20 -32.69 14.48
C PHE A 100 3.89 -31.82 13.25
N PHE A 101 3.53 -30.56 13.47
CA PHE A 101 3.28 -29.57 12.41
C PHE A 101 4.20 -28.33 12.51
N ASP A 102 5.06 -28.30 13.53
CA ASP A 102 5.74 -27.09 14.00
C ASP A 102 6.71 -26.52 12.97
N ALA A 103 7.41 -27.36 12.20
CA ALA A 103 8.34 -26.88 11.17
C ALA A 103 7.61 -26.16 10.03
N TYR A 104 6.47 -26.70 9.56
CA TYR A 104 5.65 -26.04 8.54
C TYR A 104 5.04 -24.73 9.05
N ALA A 105 4.53 -24.72 10.29
CA ALA A 105 4.00 -23.50 10.90
C ALA A 105 5.10 -22.44 11.10
N CYS A 106 6.29 -22.86 11.54
CA CYS A 106 7.47 -22.01 11.69
C CYS A 106 7.87 -21.39 10.34
N ALA A 107 8.05 -22.21 9.30
CA ALA A 107 8.39 -21.73 7.96
C ALA A 107 7.33 -20.78 7.40
N SER A 108 6.04 -21.09 7.60
CA SER A 108 4.94 -20.21 7.17
C SER A 108 4.99 -18.84 7.84
N LYS A 109 5.42 -18.74 9.12
CA LYS A 109 5.60 -17.44 9.80
C LYS A 109 6.76 -16.66 9.20
N TRP A 110 7.89 -17.30 8.92
CA TRP A 110 9.03 -16.66 8.23
C TRP A 110 8.62 -16.15 6.85
N ASP A 111 7.89 -16.97 6.09
CA ASP A 111 7.35 -16.59 4.78
C ASP A 111 6.39 -15.39 4.88
N HIS A 112 5.54 -15.35 5.89
CA HIS A 112 4.56 -14.28 6.09
C HIS A 112 5.19 -12.93 6.48
N TYR A 113 6.10 -12.93 7.46
CA TYR A 113 6.75 -11.68 7.90
C TYR A 113 7.74 -11.13 6.87
N ALA A 114 8.33 -11.99 6.02
CA ALA A 114 9.18 -11.53 4.91
C ALA A 114 8.46 -10.52 3.99
N GLU A 115 7.13 -10.57 3.91
CA GLU A 115 6.32 -9.71 3.04
C GLU A 115 5.69 -8.51 3.79
N SER A 116 5.83 -8.45 5.12
CA SER A 116 5.01 -7.56 5.95
C SER A 116 5.70 -6.28 6.43
N GLY A 117 7.03 -6.14 6.28
CA GLY A 117 7.77 -5.05 6.95
C GLY A 117 7.43 -3.63 6.49
N TYR A 118 6.92 -3.43 5.27
CA TYR A 118 6.50 -2.11 4.76
C TYR A 118 5.13 -1.64 5.29
N SER A 119 4.39 -2.50 6.00
CA SER A 119 3.09 -2.12 6.61
C SER A 119 3.22 -1.15 7.80
N VAL A 120 4.43 -0.96 8.31
CA VAL A 120 4.72 -0.09 9.46
C VAL A 120 4.87 1.36 9.01
N GLN A 121 3.97 2.25 9.43
CA GLN A 121 4.01 3.68 9.09
C GLN A 121 3.83 4.60 10.32
N GLY A 122 4.43 5.79 10.23
CA GLY A 122 4.20 6.90 11.16
C GLY A 122 2.88 7.65 10.87
N THR A 123 2.53 8.63 11.71
CA THR A 123 1.27 9.39 11.62
C THR A 123 1.52 10.86 11.81
N THR A 124 0.73 11.72 11.18
CA THR A 124 0.97 13.15 11.26
C THR A 124 -0.26 14.03 11.32
N SER A 125 -0.15 15.20 11.96
CA SER A 125 -1.27 16.07 12.31
C SER A 125 -0.95 17.57 12.26
N VAL A 126 -1.78 18.34 11.56
CA VAL A 126 -1.85 19.81 11.60
C VAL A 126 -3.05 20.32 12.42
N GLN A 127 -3.67 19.45 13.21
CA GLN A 127 -4.90 19.74 13.96
C GLN A 127 -4.68 20.75 15.09
N THR A 128 -3.46 20.85 15.61
CA THR A 128 -3.09 21.90 16.57
C THR A 128 -2.78 23.17 15.78
N PRO A 129 -3.58 24.26 15.93
CA PRO A 129 -3.39 25.46 15.15
C PRO A 129 -1.97 26.01 15.28
N GLY A 130 -1.37 26.31 14.14
CA GLY A 130 0.01 26.80 14.08
C GLY A 130 1.02 25.77 14.52
N PHE A 131 0.76 24.46 14.40
CA PHE A 131 1.72 23.38 14.63
C PHE A 131 1.70 22.36 13.48
N LEU A 132 2.84 21.73 13.24
CA LEU A 132 3.00 20.51 12.47
C LEU A 132 3.26 19.43 13.56
N ASN A 133 2.78 18.18 13.42
CA ASN A 133 3.05 17.06 14.36
C ASN A 133 3.24 15.72 13.59
N LEU A 134 4.23 14.86 13.93
CA LEU A 134 4.59 13.59 13.24
C LEU A 134 5.00 12.59 14.29
N THR A 135 4.81 11.32 13.96
CA THR A 135 5.41 10.20 14.64
C THR A 135 6.33 9.43 13.69
N LEU A 136 7.43 8.92 14.22
CA LEU A 136 8.28 7.91 13.56
C LEU A 136 8.08 6.56 14.26
N ARG A 137 8.19 5.46 13.51
CA ARG A 137 8.20 4.08 14.04
C ARG A 137 9.60 3.50 13.85
N GLN A 138 10.37 3.29 14.92
CA GLN A 138 11.78 2.88 14.82
C GLN A 138 12.04 1.58 15.60
N PRO A 139 12.90 0.66 15.13
CA PRO A 139 13.25 -0.53 15.91
C PRO A 139 13.92 -0.17 17.24
N PHE A 140 13.67 -0.97 18.26
CA PHE A 140 14.22 -0.78 19.60
C PHE A 140 15.75 -0.96 19.69
N GLY A 141 16.34 -1.83 18.86
CA GLY A 141 17.74 -2.22 19.00
C GLY A 141 17.91 -3.72 19.18
N VAL A 142 18.54 -4.10 20.29
CA VAL A 142 18.67 -5.50 20.70
C VAL A 142 17.39 -5.97 21.38
N VAL A 143 16.80 -7.03 20.83
CA VAL A 143 15.64 -7.73 21.36
C VAL A 143 16.08 -9.06 21.96
N ALA A 144 15.64 -9.34 23.18
CA ALA A 144 15.75 -10.68 23.76
C ALA A 144 14.47 -11.47 23.48
N ALA A 145 14.60 -12.69 22.98
CA ALA A 145 13.48 -13.62 22.85
C ALA A 145 13.73 -14.82 23.76
N ILE A 146 12.81 -15.12 24.67
CA ILE A 146 12.91 -16.28 25.56
C ILE A 146 11.70 -17.17 25.29
N ILE A 147 11.97 -18.39 24.79
CA ILE A 147 10.93 -19.31 24.33
C ILE A 147 10.75 -20.51 25.29
N PRO A 148 9.55 -21.12 25.33
CA PRO A 148 9.25 -22.27 26.16
C PRO A 148 9.66 -23.56 25.42
N TRP A 149 9.38 -24.70 26.03
CA TRP A 149 9.76 -26.02 25.53
C TRP A 149 8.65 -26.78 24.80
N ASN A 150 7.39 -26.36 24.91
CA ASN A 150 6.25 -27.16 24.45
C ASN A 150 5.98 -27.05 22.94
N VAL A 151 6.29 -25.90 22.33
CA VAL A 151 6.22 -25.68 20.87
C VAL A 151 7.37 -24.75 20.40
N PRO A 152 8.66 -25.13 20.61
CA PRO A 152 9.81 -24.24 20.47
C PRO A 152 9.88 -23.50 19.13
N LEU A 153 9.73 -24.21 18.00
CA LEU A 153 9.85 -23.62 16.66
C LEU A 153 8.77 -22.57 16.38
N LEU A 154 7.54 -22.78 16.87
CA LEU A 154 6.43 -21.85 16.65
C LEU A 154 6.66 -20.51 17.40
N PHE A 155 7.13 -20.60 18.65
CA PHE A 155 7.42 -19.42 19.47
C PHE A 155 8.69 -18.70 19.03
N LEU A 156 9.72 -19.42 18.57
CA LEU A 156 10.88 -18.80 17.95
C LEU A 156 10.46 -17.95 16.74
N ALA A 157 9.69 -18.51 15.81
CA ALA A 157 9.31 -17.77 14.61
C ALA A 157 8.37 -16.60 14.93
N GLY A 158 7.45 -16.80 15.87
CA GLY A 158 6.52 -15.75 16.34
C GLY A 158 7.22 -14.54 16.96
N LYS A 159 8.43 -14.69 17.49
CA LYS A 159 9.21 -13.61 18.12
C LYS A 159 10.28 -13.04 17.21
N LEU A 160 11.07 -13.91 16.58
CA LEU A 160 12.23 -13.50 15.79
C LEU A 160 11.80 -12.82 14.50
N ALA A 161 10.88 -13.42 13.74
CA ALA A 161 10.51 -12.90 12.44
C ALA A 161 9.96 -11.46 12.49
N PRO A 162 8.97 -11.10 13.35
CA PRO A 162 8.50 -9.71 13.45
C PRO A 162 9.57 -8.74 13.99
N ALA A 163 10.41 -9.16 14.95
CA ALA A 163 11.47 -8.30 15.47
C ALA A 163 12.53 -7.98 14.41
N LEU A 164 12.97 -9.00 13.68
CA LEU A 164 14.03 -8.90 12.67
C LEU A 164 13.58 -8.11 11.44
N ILE A 165 12.34 -8.29 10.96
CA ILE A 165 11.89 -7.64 9.72
C ILE A 165 11.75 -6.13 9.87
N VAL A 166 11.44 -5.63 11.08
CA VAL A 166 11.44 -4.18 11.39
C VAL A 166 12.83 -3.63 11.73
N GLY A 167 13.86 -4.47 11.70
CA GLY A 167 15.26 -4.05 11.80
C GLY A 167 15.91 -4.25 13.17
N ASN A 168 15.27 -4.91 14.14
CA ASN A 168 15.95 -5.30 15.38
C ASN A 168 16.92 -6.46 15.15
N THR A 169 17.87 -6.63 16.06
CA THR A 169 18.70 -7.84 16.17
C THR A 169 18.25 -8.66 17.37
N VAL A 170 18.35 -9.98 17.31
CA VAL A 170 17.77 -10.86 18.33
C VAL A 170 18.80 -11.73 19.02
N VAL A 171 18.69 -11.81 20.34
CA VAL A 171 19.29 -12.87 21.16
C VAL A 171 18.18 -13.80 21.63
N LEU A 172 18.13 -15.00 21.07
CA LEU A 172 17.18 -16.04 21.43
C LEU A 172 17.77 -16.92 22.52
N LYS A 173 17.04 -17.08 23.63
CA LYS A 173 17.28 -18.11 24.64
C LYS A 173 16.24 -19.21 24.51
N SER A 174 16.67 -20.42 24.15
CA SER A 174 15.79 -21.60 24.13
C SER A 174 15.67 -22.26 25.49
N SER A 175 14.60 -23.02 25.71
CA SER A 175 14.39 -23.77 26.94
C SER A 175 15.41 -24.90 27.08
N GLU A 176 15.93 -25.08 28.29
CA GLU A 176 16.78 -26.22 28.66
C GLU A 176 16.07 -27.58 28.49
N LYS A 177 14.72 -27.61 28.46
CA LYS A 177 13.98 -28.87 28.27
C LYS A 177 13.86 -29.30 26.80
N ALA A 178 13.94 -28.36 25.85
CA ALA A 178 13.79 -28.64 24.42
C ALA A 178 14.74 -27.78 23.55
N PRO A 179 16.07 -27.87 23.74
CA PRO A 179 17.02 -27.00 23.05
C PRO A 179 17.36 -27.45 21.62
N LEU A 180 17.16 -28.73 21.29
CA LEU A 180 17.77 -29.36 20.11
C LEU A 180 17.27 -28.78 18.77
N THR A 181 15.97 -28.49 18.64
CA THR A 181 15.45 -27.87 17.42
C THR A 181 15.91 -26.42 17.25
N SER A 182 16.10 -25.69 18.34
CA SER A 182 16.66 -24.33 18.30
C SER A 182 18.14 -24.33 17.90
N ALA A 183 18.92 -25.31 18.39
CA ALA A 183 20.31 -25.50 17.99
C ALA A 183 20.42 -25.89 16.50
N LYS A 184 19.57 -26.81 16.03
CA LYS A 184 19.48 -27.17 14.61
C LYS A 184 19.09 -25.96 13.73
N PHE A 185 18.12 -25.17 14.18
CA PHE A 185 17.70 -23.94 13.51
C PHE A 185 18.86 -22.96 13.31
N ALA A 186 19.78 -22.84 14.27
CA ALA A 186 20.95 -21.98 14.14
C ALA A 186 21.85 -22.36 12.95
N THR A 187 21.96 -23.66 12.63
CA THR A 187 22.67 -24.11 11.41
C THR A 187 21.97 -23.64 10.13
N PHE A 188 20.64 -23.51 10.16
CA PHE A 188 19.88 -22.98 9.04
C PHE A 188 20.03 -21.47 8.90
N VAL A 189 20.16 -20.73 10.01
CA VAL A 189 20.46 -19.28 9.98
C VAL A 189 21.76 -19.02 9.23
N GLN A 190 22.81 -19.79 9.54
CA GLN A 190 24.10 -19.68 8.84
C GLN A 190 23.97 -20.01 7.34
N LYS A 191 23.30 -21.13 7.00
CA LYS A 191 23.05 -21.52 5.60
C LYS A 191 22.17 -20.52 4.85
N ALA A 192 21.23 -19.87 5.54
CA ALA A 192 20.36 -18.83 4.98
C ALA A 192 21.13 -17.53 4.70
N GLY A 193 22.30 -17.34 5.31
CA GLY A 193 23.21 -16.23 5.03
C GLY A 193 22.96 -14.97 5.87
N PHE A 194 22.22 -15.08 6.98
CA PHE A 194 22.04 -13.94 7.89
C PHE A 194 23.40 -13.38 8.34
N PRO A 195 23.58 -12.05 8.38
CA PRO A 195 24.83 -11.46 8.85
C PRO A 195 25.16 -11.90 10.28
N PRO A 196 26.46 -12.12 10.60
CA PRO A 196 26.91 -12.40 11.96
C PRO A 196 26.32 -11.43 12.99
N GLY A 197 25.79 -11.97 14.08
CA GLY A 197 25.25 -11.18 15.21
C GLY A 197 23.79 -10.77 15.06
N VAL A 198 23.18 -10.84 13.87
CA VAL A 198 21.76 -10.48 13.68
C VAL A 198 20.83 -11.42 14.44
N ILE A 199 21.14 -12.72 14.41
CA ILE A 199 20.48 -13.75 15.21
C ILE A 199 21.57 -14.45 16.02
N ASN A 200 21.42 -14.46 17.34
CA ASN A 200 22.24 -15.26 18.24
C ASN A 200 21.31 -16.24 18.95
N VAL A 201 21.68 -17.52 18.99
CA VAL A 201 20.89 -18.58 19.64
C VAL A 201 21.71 -19.15 20.77
N ILE A 202 21.25 -18.94 22.00
CA ILE A 202 21.86 -19.46 23.21
C ILE A 202 20.90 -20.42 23.90
N THR A 203 21.49 -21.43 24.55
CA THR A 203 20.79 -22.47 25.31
C THR A 203 21.27 -22.41 26.76
N GLY A 204 20.44 -22.73 27.73
CA GLY A 204 20.84 -22.72 29.15
C GLY A 204 19.65 -22.59 30.09
N PHE A 205 19.90 -22.45 31.39
CA PHE A 205 18.82 -22.34 32.37
C PHE A 205 18.27 -20.93 32.50
N GLY A 206 16.98 -20.81 32.83
CA GLY A 206 16.31 -19.52 32.99
C GLY A 206 16.89 -18.63 34.09
N ASN A 207 17.41 -19.19 35.18
CA ASN A 207 18.01 -18.43 36.29
C ASN A 207 19.41 -17.89 35.98
N VAL A 208 20.04 -18.31 34.87
CA VAL A 208 21.33 -17.80 34.41
C VAL A 208 21.08 -16.88 33.21
N SER A 209 21.08 -17.41 31.98
CA SER A 209 20.99 -16.60 30.77
C SER A 209 19.65 -15.87 30.62
N GLY A 210 18.54 -16.49 31.05
CA GLY A 210 17.22 -15.84 31.04
C GLY A 210 17.13 -14.64 31.99
N SER A 211 17.68 -14.78 33.21
CA SER A 211 17.78 -13.71 34.20
C SER A 211 18.63 -12.57 33.65
N ILE A 212 19.81 -12.89 33.11
CA ILE A 212 20.75 -11.90 32.56
C ILE A 212 20.07 -11.10 31.45
N LEU A 213 19.47 -11.74 30.45
CA LEU A 213 18.73 -11.04 29.38
C LEU A 213 17.62 -10.12 29.93
N SER A 214 16.94 -10.53 31.01
CA SER A 214 15.86 -9.73 31.60
C SER A 214 16.34 -8.46 32.29
N HIS A 215 17.55 -8.43 32.85
CA HIS A 215 18.14 -7.26 33.48
C HIS A 215 19.30 -6.62 32.70
N HIS A 216 19.67 -7.15 31.54
CA HIS A 216 20.77 -6.61 30.72
C HIS A 216 20.43 -5.19 30.25
N MET A 217 21.39 -4.27 30.39
CA MET A 217 21.16 -2.84 30.16
C MET A 217 21.06 -2.44 28.69
N ASP A 218 21.61 -3.25 27.79
CA ASP A 218 21.57 -3.03 26.34
C ASP A 218 20.40 -3.71 25.62
N VAL A 219 19.64 -4.58 26.29
CA VAL A 219 18.41 -5.15 25.73
C VAL A 219 17.29 -4.11 25.87
N ARG A 220 16.63 -3.76 24.77
CA ARG A 220 15.61 -2.67 24.73
C ARG A 220 14.18 -3.17 24.68
N ALA A 221 13.96 -4.37 24.18
CA ALA A 221 12.71 -5.09 24.32
C ALA A 221 12.94 -6.58 24.58
N LEU A 222 12.02 -7.22 25.27
CA LEU A 222 12.07 -8.64 25.60
C LEU A 222 10.71 -9.27 25.35
N SER A 223 10.67 -10.32 24.53
CA SER A 223 9.48 -11.14 24.34
C SER A 223 9.67 -12.50 25.00
N PHE A 224 8.80 -12.83 25.94
CA PHE A 224 8.84 -14.07 26.73
C PHE A 224 7.55 -14.85 26.54
N THR A 225 7.69 -16.16 26.36
CA THR A 225 6.57 -17.08 26.53
C THR A 225 6.89 -18.13 27.59
N GLY A 226 6.00 -18.33 28.54
CA GLY A 226 6.16 -19.35 29.59
C GLY A 226 5.27 -19.12 30.81
N SER A 227 5.73 -19.53 32.00
CA SER A 227 4.89 -19.46 33.20
C SER A 227 4.63 -18.02 33.66
N GLY A 228 3.45 -17.78 34.24
CA GLY A 228 3.12 -16.47 34.83
C GLY A 228 4.04 -16.06 35.98
N ARG A 229 4.58 -17.02 36.74
CA ARG A 229 5.60 -16.76 37.78
C ARG A 229 6.86 -16.15 37.15
N THR A 230 7.38 -16.75 36.09
CA THR A 230 8.58 -16.26 35.41
C THR A 230 8.31 -14.95 34.69
N GLY A 231 7.14 -14.80 34.05
CA GLY A 231 6.72 -13.54 33.42
C GLY A 231 6.75 -12.36 34.41
N ARG A 232 6.24 -12.56 35.63
CA ARG A 232 6.32 -11.55 36.71
C ARG A 232 7.76 -11.23 37.12
N LEU A 233 8.64 -12.21 37.20
CA LEU A 233 10.06 -11.99 37.51
C LEU A 233 10.76 -11.20 36.40
N ILE A 234 10.49 -11.51 35.14
CA ILE A 234 11.03 -10.79 33.98
C ILE A 234 10.54 -9.34 33.98
N GLN A 235 9.24 -9.12 34.19
CA GLN A 235 8.69 -7.76 34.29
C GLN A 235 9.35 -6.98 35.43
N ALA A 236 9.55 -7.61 36.60
CA ALA A 236 10.24 -6.99 37.73
C ALA A 236 11.72 -6.71 37.45
N ALA A 237 12.42 -7.59 36.74
CA ALA A 237 13.82 -7.41 36.35
C ALA A 237 13.98 -6.29 35.30
N ALA A 238 13.06 -6.20 34.33
CA ALA A 238 12.99 -5.10 33.38
C ALA A 238 12.78 -3.76 34.09
N ALA A 239 11.84 -3.73 35.05
CA ALA A 239 11.56 -2.54 35.86
C ALA A 239 12.78 -2.10 36.71
N LYS A 240 13.50 -3.06 37.29
CA LYS A 240 14.70 -2.79 38.13
C LYS A 240 15.95 -2.41 37.35
N SER A 241 15.97 -2.63 36.03
CA SER A 241 17.14 -2.39 35.18
C SER A 241 16.98 -1.11 34.35
N ASN A 242 16.49 -1.23 33.13
CA ASN A 242 16.46 -0.16 32.13
C ASN A 242 15.05 0.12 31.57
N LEU A 243 14.00 -0.40 32.21
CA LEU A 243 12.61 -0.25 31.77
C LEU A 243 12.36 -0.72 30.32
N LYS A 244 13.11 -1.73 29.86
CA LYS A 244 12.89 -2.38 28.56
C LYS A 244 11.43 -2.80 28.39
N GLN A 245 10.92 -2.71 27.17
CA GLN A 245 9.57 -3.18 26.85
C GLN A 245 9.49 -4.69 27.03
N VAL A 246 8.41 -5.18 27.63
CA VAL A 246 8.22 -6.61 27.90
C VAL A 246 6.90 -7.08 27.32
N PHE A 247 6.97 -8.08 26.44
CA PHE A 247 5.83 -8.76 25.84
C PHE A 247 5.75 -10.16 26.42
N LEU A 248 4.58 -10.51 26.94
CA LEU A 248 4.37 -11.72 27.72
C LEU A 248 3.24 -12.52 27.08
N GLU A 249 3.54 -13.77 26.75
CA GLU A 249 2.55 -14.80 26.44
C GLU A 249 2.64 -15.87 27.53
N LEU A 250 1.63 -15.93 28.40
CA LEU A 250 1.68 -16.73 29.62
C LEU A 250 0.64 -17.86 29.61
N GLY A 251 0.55 -18.58 30.72
CA GLY A 251 -0.37 -19.70 30.89
C GLY A 251 -1.84 -19.31 30.79
N GLY A 252 -2.69 -20.33 30.68
CA GLY A 252 -4.13 -20.19 30.59
C GLY A 252 -4.90 -21.16 31.49
N LYS A 253 -6.19 -20.87 31.67
CA LYS A 253 -7.17 -21.81 32.22
C LYS A 253 -8.45 -21.78 31.40
N SER A 254 -8.26 -22.02 30.10
CA SER A 254 -9.23 -21.74 29.04
C SER A 254 -10.55 -22.49 29.25
N PRO A 255 -11.70 -21.78 29.30
CA PRO A 255 -13.01 -22.41 29.36
C PRO A 255 -13.51 -22.83 27.96
N ALA A 256 -14.29 -23.89 27.89
CA ALA A 256 -15.17 -24.20 26.76
C ALA A 256 -16.61 -24.33 27.27
N VAL A 257 -17.55 -23.60 26.66
CA VAL A 257 -18.97 -23.58 27.07
C VAL A 257 -19.81 -24.29 26.00
N ILE A 258 -20.52 -25.34 26.37
CA ILE A 258 -21.30 -26.20 25.46
C ILE A 258 -22.79 -26.05 25.79
N PHE A 259 -23.53 -25.41 24.89
CA PHE A 259 -24.98 -25.26 24.99
C PHE A 259 -25.73 -26.48 24.42
N ASP A 260 -26.98 -26.64 24.83
CA ASP A 260 -27.87 -27.73 24.43
C ASP A 260 -28.13 -27.80 22.92
N ASP A 261 -28.05 -26.68 22.23
CA ASP A 261 -28.21 -26.55 20.79
C ASP A 261 -26.92 -26.79 19.98
N ALA A 262 -25.80 -27.07 20.65
CA ALA A 262 -24.52 -27.35 20.01
C ALA A 262 -24.57 -28.63 19.15
N ASP A 263 -23.64 -28.73 18.19
CA ASP A 263 -23.25 -30.02 17.63
C ASP A 263 -22.44 -30.78 18.70
N LEU A 264 -23.11 -31.71 19.38
CA LEU A 264 -22.57 -32.36 20.57
C LEU A 264 -21.37 -33.25 20.23
N GLU A 265 -21.48 -34.05 19.17
CA GLU A 265 -20.42 -34.96 18.76
C GLU A 265 -19.17 -34.18 18.30
N ALA A 266 -19.33 -33.07 17.57
CA ALA A 266 -18.21 -32.19 17.22
C ALA A 266 -17.58 -31.53 18.45
N ALA A 267 -18.40 -30.98 19.36
CA ALA A 267 -17.93 -30.34 20.58
C ALA A 267 -17.11 -31.30 21.45
N VAL A 268 -17.57 -32.55 21.66
CA VAL A 268 -16.83 -33.58 22.39
C VAL A 268 -15.49 -33.88 21.70
N LYS A 269 -15.51 -34.13 20.39
CA LYS A 269 -14.32 -34.49 19.62
C LYS A 269 -13.22 -33.45 19.76
N GLU A 270 -13.58 -32.18 19.57
CA GLU A 270 -12.63 -31.06 19.52
C GLU A 270 -12.09 -30.67 20.91
N THR A 271 -12.95 -30.63 21.93
CA THR A 271 -12.51 -30.35 23.32
C THR A 271 -11.65 -31.48 23.90
N ALA A 272 -11.98 -32.74 23.59
CA ALA A 272 -11.13 -33.88 23.93
C ALA A 272 -9.77 -33.81 23.23
N TYR A 273 -9.74 -33.42 21.95
CA TYR A 273 -8.50 -33.20 21.20
C TYR A 273 -7.69 -32.04 21.77
N SER A 274 -8.32 -30.93 22.16
CA SER A 274 -7.63 -29.78 22.77
C SER A 274 -6.79 -30.19 23.99
N MET A 275 -7.32 -31.08 24.82
CA MET A 275 -6.66 -31.50 26.06
C MET A 275 -5.73 -32.70 25.87
N GLN A 276 -5.94 -33.50 24.82
CA GLN A 276 -5.03 -34.57 24.42
C GLN A 276 -3.78 -34.04 23.70
N SER A 277 -3.91 -32.96 22.93
CA SER A 277 -2.83 -32.40 22.12
C SER A 277 -1.59 -32.11 22.97
N ASN A 278 -0.43 -32.59 22.51
CA ASN A 278 0.85 -32.53 23.23
C ASN A 278 0.78 -33.04 24.68
N SER A 279 -0.07 -34.04 24.94
CA SER A 279 -0.35 -34.58 26.28
C SER A 279 -0.78 -33.52 27.29
N GLY A 280 -1.58 -32.54 26.83
CA GLY A 280 -2.12 -31.44 27.62
C GLY A 280 -1.13 -30.31 27.92
N GLN A 281 0.06 -30.32 27.32
CA GLN A 281 1.11 -29.31 27.52
C GLN A 281 0.95 -28.13 26.55
N VAL A 282 -0.25 -27.55 26.54
CA VAL A 282 -0.67 -26.45 25.64
C VAL A 282 -1.31 -25.35 26.47
N CYS A 283 -0.82 -24.11 26.35
CA CYS A 283 -1.28 -22.97 27.15
C CYS A 283 -2.75 -22.60 26.91
N MET A 284 -3.27 -22.88 25.71
CA MET A 284 -4.65 -22.60 25.32
C MET A 284 -5.63 -23.75 25.59
N ALA A 285 -5.16 -24.87 26.17
CA ALA A 285 -5.97 -26.07 26.33
C ALA A 285 -7.25 -25.84 27.16
N ASN A 286 -8.39 -26.38 26.71
CA ASN A 286 -9.68 -26.27 27.39
C ASN A 286 -9.76 -27.13 28.65
N SER A 287 -9.03 -26.74 29.69
CA SER A 287 -8.95 -27.48 30.96
C SER A 287 -10.17 -27.28 31.86
N ARG A 288 -11.06 -26.35 31.52
CA ARG A 288 -12.40 -26.18 32.10
C ARG A 288 -13.44 -26.30 31.01
N VAL A 289 -14.35 -27.24 31.14
CA VAL A 289 -15.48 -27.41 30.23
C VAL A 289 -16.76 -27.21 31.04
N TYR A 290 -17.65 -26.36 30.55
CA TYR A 290 -18.96 -26.12 31.13
C TYR A 290 -20.02 -26.63 30.15
N VAL A 291 -20.90 -27.51 30.62
CA VAL A 291 -21.92 -28.16 29.78
C VAL A 291 -23.31 -27.88 30.34
N GLN A 292 -24.27 -27.57 29.48
CA GLN A 292 -25.63 -27.29 29.92
C GLN A 292 -26.30 -28.56 30.49
N ASP A 293 -27.05 -28.41 31.57
CA ASP A 293 -27.65 -29.52 32.34
C ASP A 293 -28.47 -30.51 31.51
N THR A 294 -29.19 -30.04 30.50
CA THR A 294 -30.02 -30.86 29.60
C THR A 294 -29.22 -31.84 28.72
N ILE A 295 -27.91 -31.61 28.50
CA ILE A 295 -27.04 -32.45 27.65
C ILE A 295 -25.83 -33.03 28.39
N ALA A 296 -25.66 -32.72 29.68
CA ALA A 296 -24.46 -33.02 30.45
C ALA A 296 -24.12 -34.52 30.52
N GLU A 297 -25.10 -35.38 30.80
CA GLU A 297 -24.88 -36.83 30.91
C GLU A 297 -24.36 -37.42 29.60
N LYS A 298 -24.98 -37.05 28.47
CA LYS A 298 -24.55 -37.51 27.14
C LYS A 298 -23.16 -36.99 26.78
N TYR A 299 -22.88 -35.72 27.05
CA TYR A 299 -21.55 -35.13 26.78
C TYR A 299 -20.45 -35.83 27.56
N ILE A 300 -20.63 -36.00 28.89
CA ILE A 300 -19.63 -36.62 29.78
C ILE A 300 -19.38 -38.08 29.37
N GLY A 301 -20.43 -38.83 29.03
CA GLY A 301 -20.31 -40.21 28.54
C GLY A 301 -19.47 -40.30 27.27
N LEU A 302 -19.79 -39.48 26.26
CA LEU A 302 -19.05 -39.45 24.99
C LEU A 302 -17.59 -39.01 25.18
N PHE A 303 -17.34 -37.99 26.01
CA PHE A 303 -15.99 -37.52 26.30
C PHE A 303 -15.15 -38.62 26.98
N LYS A 304 -15.72 -39.31 27.97
CA LYS A 304 -15.09 -40.44 28.65
C LYS A 304 -14.78 -41.58 27.67
N ASP A 305 -15.70 -41.88 26.75
CA ASP A 305 -15.51 -42.92 25.74
C ASP A 305 -14.38 -42.61 24.75
N GLN A 306 -14.18 -41.32 24.42
CA GLN A 306 -13.07 -40.90 23.57
C GLN A 306 -11.71 -41.06 24.27
N TRP A 307 -11.64 -40.83 25.58
CA TRP A 307 -10.38 -40.86 26.34
C TRP A 307 -10.01 -42.20 26.94
N LYS A 308 -10.97 -43.09 27.24
CA LYS A 308 -10.70 -44.40 27.87
C LYS A 308 -9.77 -45.30 27.04
N ASN A 309 -9.70 -45.09 25.72
CA ASN A 309 -8.93 -45.88 24.78
C ASN A 309 -7.62 -45.21 24.35
N ILE A 310 -7.25 -44.07 24.93
CA ILE A 310 -5.98 -43.41 24.62
C ILE A 310 -4.85 -44.15 25.33
N THR A 311 -3.97 -44.78 24.55
CA THR A 311 -2.81 -45.50 25.06
C THR A 311 -1.55 -44.61 24.95
N PRO A 312 -0.80 -44.43 26.06
CA PRO A 312 0.53 -43.81 26.00
C PRO A 312 1.47 -44.63 25.13
N GLY A 313 2.34 -43.96 24.36
CA GLY A 313 3.29 -44.65 23.48
C GLY A 313 4.59 -43.88 23.28
N ASP A 314 5.57 -44.53 22.66
CA ASP A 314 6.84 -43.90 22.30
C ASP A 314 6.57 -42.78 21.26
N PRO A 315 6.97 -41.53 21.53
CA PRO A 315 6.73 -40.41 20.62
C PRO A 315 7.40 -40.57 19.24
N LEU A 316 8.41 -41.43 19.09
CA LEU A 316 9.05 -41.74 17.80
C LEU A 316 8.26 -42.73 16.94
N GLU A 317 7.24 -43.38 17.50
CA GLU A 317 6.34 -44.24 16.75
C GLU A 317 5.25 -43.42 16.04
N LYS A 318 5.04 -43.66 14.74
CA LYS A 318 4.11 -42.87 13.91
C LYS A 318 2.65 -42.90 14.40
N GLY A 319 2.25 -43.98 15.07
CA GLY A 319 0.88 -44.16 15.57
C GLY A 319 0.63 -43.52 16.94
N THR A 320 1.67 -43.04 17.62
CA THR A 320 1.53 -42.46 18.95
C THR A 320 0.86 -41.09 18.88
N VAL A 321 -0.20 -40.93 19.66
CA VAL A 321 -0.96 -39.68 19.80
C VAL A 321 -0.95 -39.12 21.23
N HIS A 322 -0.33 -39.85 22.17
CA HIS A 322 -0.20 -39.46 23.57
C HIS A 322 1.20 -39.80 24.09
N GLY A 323 2.05 -38.77 24.18
CA GLY A 323 3.44 -38.89 24.63
C GLY A 323 3.61 -38.66 26.15
N PRO A 324 4.84 -38.72 26.67
CA PRO A 324 5.13 -38.42 28.06
C PRO A 324 5.01 -36.90 28.35
N GLN A 325 5.03 -36.54 29.62
CA GLN A 325 5.32 -35.17 30.05
C GLN A 325 6.81 -34.85 29.79
N ALA A 326 7.12 -33.58 29.53
CA ALA A 326 8.45 -33.19 29.03
C ALA A 326 9.62 -33.57 29.95
N ASP A 327 9.40 -33.59 31.27
CA ASP A 327 10.39 -34.06 32.24
C ASP A 327 9.74 -34.54 33.54
N LYS A 328 10.59 -35.06 34.44
CA LYS A 328 10.19 -35.52 35.78
C LYS A 328 9.51 -34.42 36.58
N ILE A 329 9.98 -33.17 36.48
CA ILE A 329 9.45 -32.04 37.25
C ILE A 329 8.00 -31.76 36.83
N GLN A 330 7.74 -31.75 35.52
CA GLN A 330 6.41 -31.55 34.98
C GLN A 330 5.48 -32.70 35.36
N GLN A 331 5.94 -33.95 35.24
CA GLN A 331 5.15 -35.13 35.67
C GLN A 331 4.76 -35.04 37.16
N GLN A 332 5.72 -34.73 38.03
CA GLN A 332 5.47 -34.58 39.47
C GLN A 332 4.51 -33.43 39.78
N THR A 333 4.59 -32.33 39.01
CA THR A 333 3.67 -31.20 39.13
C THR A 333 2.25 -31.62 38.77
N VAL A 334 2.07 -32.35 37.66
CA VAL A 334 0.76 -32.87 37.25
C VAL A 334 0.21 -33.84 38.29
N LEU A 335 1.01 -34.81 38.76
CA LEU A 335 0.60 -35.76 39.81
C LEU A 335 0.14 -35.04 41.09
N LYS A 336 0.84 -33.97 41.50
CA LYS A 336 0.42 -33.15 42.64
C LYS A 336 -0.97 -32.53 42.42
N TYR A 337 -1.25 -31.98 41.24
CA TYR A 337 -2.58 -31.45 40.92
C TYR A 337 -3.65 -32.52 40.86
N LEU A 338 -3.32 -33.75 40.44
CA LEU A 338 -4.27 -34.87 40.49
C LEU A 338 -4.68 -35.19 41.93
N GLU A 339 -3.73 -35.20 42.87
CA GLU A 339 -4.06 -35.41 44.29
C GLU A 339 -4.90 -34.27 44.87
N ILE A 340 -4.63 -33.02 44.48
CA ILE A 340 -5.47 -31.87 44.86
C ILE A 340 -6.88 -32.02 44.27
N GLY A 341 -7.00 -32.41 43.00
CA GLY A 341 -8.27 -32.63 42.33
C GLY A 341 -9.13 -33.69 43.00
N LYS A 342 -8.53 -34.81 43.42
CA LYS A 342 -9.21 -35.89 44.17
C LYS A 342 -9.79 -35.45 45.51
N GLN A 343 -9.25 -34.38 46.11
CA GLN A 343 -9.75 -33.83 47.37
C GLN A 343 -10.96 -32.92 47.17
N SER A 344 -11.11 -32.30 45.99
CA SER A 344 -12.13 -31.28 45.73
C SER A 344 -13.22 -31.69 44.74
N GLY A 345 -12.93 -32.56 43.78
CA GLY A 345 -13.85 -32.97 42.71
C GLY A 345 -13.99 -34.48 42.59
N GLU A 346 -14.97 -34.91 41.80
CA GLU A 346 -15.23 -36.31 41.53
C GLU A 346 -14.37 -36.83 40.37
N LEU A 347 -13.52 -37.82 40.62
CA LEU A 347 -12.69 -38.44 39.60
C LEU A 347 -13.46 -39.53 38.84
N ILE A 348 -13.70 -39.34 37.54
CA ILE A 348 -14.48 -40.29 36.72
C ILE A 348 -13.66 -41.08 35.69
N LEU A 349 -12.40 -40.67 35.44
CA LEU A 349 -11.43 -41.34 34.56
C LEU A 349 -10.00 -40.94 34.95
N GLY A 350 -9.05 -41.89 34.89
CA GLY A 350 -7.61 -41.62 35.07
C GLY A 350 -7.19 -41.45 36.53
N GLY A 351 -6.38 -40.43 36.81
CA GLY A 351 -5.98 -40.06 38.17
C GLY A 351 -4.59 -40.51 38.60
N GLY A 352 -3.70 -40.90 37.68
CA GLY A 352 -2.32 -41.27 38.02
C GLY A 352 -1.39 -41.43 36.81
N ALA A 353 -0.16 -41.87 37.11
CA ALA A 353 0.76 -42.37 36.09
C ALA A 353 0.41 -43.82 35.72
N PRO A 354 0.64 -44.27 34.47
CA PRO A 354 0.53 -45.68 34.11
C PRO A 354 1.46 -46.54 34.97
N SER A 355 0.96 -47.66 35.51
CA SER A 355 1.73 -48.56 36.40
C SER A 355 2.88 -49.28 35.69
N ASP A 356 2.72 -49.55 34.39
CA ASP A 356 3.55 -50.51 33.64
C ASP A 356 4.30 -49.85 32.46
N THR A 357 4.56 -48.55 32.53
CA THR A 357 5.23 -47.81 31.45
C THR A 357 6.40 -47.00 32.01
N GLU A 358 7.61 -47.32 31.55
CA GLU A 358 8.80 -46.51 31.82
C GLU A 358 8.68 -45.15 31.14
N GLY A 359 9.10 -44.07 31.80
CA GLY A 359 8.99 -42.70 31.28
C GLY A 359 7.99 -41.83 32.04
N TYR A 360 7.89 -40.56 31.64
CA TYR A 360 7.15 -39.53 32.37
C TYR A 360 5.67 -39.43 31.95
N TYR A 361 4.97 -40.55 31.80
CA TYR A 361 3.59 -40.57 31.33
C TYR A 361 2.56 -40.20 32.41
N ILE A 362 1.42 -39.67 31.96
CA ILE A 362 0.22 -39.37 32.77
C ILE A 362 -1.01 -39.88 32.02
N GLN A 363 -1.93 -40.54 32.72
CA GLN A 363 -3.21 -40.97 32.15
C GLN A 363 -4.12 -39.76 31.87
N PRO A 364 -4.85 -39.72 30.74
CA PRO A 364 -5.92 -38.75 30.53
C PRO A 364 -6.90 -38.79 31.70
N THR A 365 -7.14 -37.64 32.34
CA THR A 365 -7.86 -37.56 33.61
C THR A 365 -9.03 -36.60 33.54
N ILE A 366 -10.20 -37.04 33.99
CA ILE A 366 -11.44 -36.25 33.99
C ILE A 366 -11.96 -36.11 35.41
N PHE A 367 -12.14 -34.87 35.85
CA PHE A 367 -12.87 -34.51 37.06
C PHE A 367 -14.23 -33.92 36.71
N THR A 368 -15.24 -34.22 37.50
CA THR A 368 -16.57 -33.61 37.47
C THR A 368 -16.93 -33.07 38.84
N ASN A 369 -17.99 -32.26 38.92
CA ASN A 369 -18.52 -31.74 40.20
C ASN A 369 -17.44 -31.01 41.03
N THR A 370 -16.51 -30.32 40.36
CA THR A 370 -15.40 -29.62 41.03
C THR A 370 -15.86 -28.22 41.44
N PRO A 371 -15.75 -27.81 42.72
CA PRO A 371 -16.05 -26.44 43.14
C PRO A 371 -15.27 -25.39 42.35
N GLU A 372 -15.89 -24.26 42.00
CA GLU A 372 -15.25 -23.22 41.18
C GLU A 372 -14.03 -22.57 41.85
N ASP A 373 -13.99 -22.53 43.18
CA ASP A 373 -12.89 -22.02 44.00
C ASP A 373 -11.77 -23.05 44.26
N ALA A 374 -11.95 -24.30 43.82
CA ALA A 374 -10.93 -25.33 43.95
C ALA A 374 -9.66 -24.94 43.18
N GLN A 375 -8.49 -25.27 43.75
CA GLN A 375 -7.20 -24.92 43.16
C GLN A 375 -7.04 -25.49 41.74
N ILE A 376 -7.54 -26.71 41.47
CA ILE A 376 -7.49 -27.32 40.13
C ILE A 376 -8.39 -26.60 39.09
N MET A 377 -9.37 -25.81 39.54
CA MET A 377 -10.17 -24.93 38.67
C MET A 377 -9.48 -23.58 38.43
N LYS A 378 -8.65 -23.10 39.37
CA LYS A 378 -8.00 -21.79 39.28
C LYS A 378 -6.60 -21.82 38.65
N GLU A 379 -5.85 -22.90 38.83
CA GLU A 379 -4.44 -22.99 38.41
C GLU A 379 -4.22 -23.88 37.17
N GLU A 380 -3.23 -23.53 36.37
CA GLU A 380 -2.82 -24.29 35.19
C GLU A 380 -2.08 -25.57 35.60
N VAL A 381 -2.60 -26.73 35.15
CA VAL A 381 -2.01 -28.06 35.42
C VAL A 381 -0.93 -28.41 34.40
N PHE A 382 -1.15 -28.00 33.14
CA PHE A 382 -0.25 -28.23 32.01
C PHE A 382 0.07 -29.73 31.80
N GLY A 383 -1.00 -30.53 31.76
CA GLY A 383 -1.02 -31.97 31.55
C GLY A 383 -2.42 -32.41 31.10
N PRO A 384 -2.67 -33.71 30.84
CA PRO A 384 -3.89 -34.17 30.18
C PRO A 384 -5.04 -34.32 31.19
N VAL A 385 -5.44 -33.19 31.79
CA VAL A 385 -6.39 -33.11 32.92
C VAL A 385 -7.47 -32.07 32.63
N VAL A 386 -8.74 -32.51 32.60
CA VAL A 386 -9.90 -31.65 32.34
C VAL A 386 -10.89 -31.69 33.50
N ASN A 387 -11.48 -30.53 33.81
CA ASN A 387 -12.64 -30.44 34.71
C ASN A 387 -13.88 -30.16 33.88
N ILE A 388 -14.92 -30.97 34.02
CA ILE A 388 -16.21 -30.83 33.32
C ILE A 388 -17.29 -30.53 34.35
N ASN A 389 -17.78 -29.29 34.37
CA ASN A 389 -18.82 -28.82 35.25
C ASN A 389 -20.13 -28.55 34.49
N VAL A 390 -21.25 -28.55 35.22
CA VAL A 390 -22.58 -28.33 34.66
C VAL A 390 -23.08 -26.91 34.97
N PHE A 391 -23.83 -26.30 34.05
CA PHE A 391 -24.48 -25.01 34.23
C PHE A 391 -25.95 -25.04 33.77
N LYS A 392 -26.76 -24.07 34.21
CA LYS A 392 -28.18 -23.97 33.83
C LYS A 392 -28.50 -22.77 32.96
N THR A 393 -27.89 -21.62 33.27
CA THR A 393 -28.21 -20.35 32.62
C THR A 393 -27.01 -19.73 31.93
N GLU A 394 -27.28 -18.91 30.92
CA GLU A 394 -26.27 -18.21 30.13
C GLU A 394 -25.42 -17.27 31.00
N GLU A 395 -26.08 -16.55 31.90
CA GLU A 395 -25.47 -15.56 32.79
C GLU A 395 -24.56 -16.21 33.83
N GLU A 396 -25.00 -17.33 34.39
CA GLU A 396 -24.23 -18.11 35.37
C GLU A 396 -22.92 -18.62 34.75
N VAL A 397 -22.99 -19.25 33.58
CA VAL A 397 -21.81 -19.87 32.96
C VAL A 397 -20.83 -18.83 32.47
N LEU A 398 -21.31 -17.69 31.96
CA LEU A 398 -20.42 -16.60 31.55
C LEU A 398 -19.63 -16.07 32.76
N LYS A 399 -20.29 -15.90 33.92
CA LYS A 399 -19.62 -15.51 35.16
C LYS A 399 -18.57 -16.54 35.60
N LYS A 400 -18.91 -17.83 35.59
CA LYS A 400 -17.98 -18.92 35.94
C LYS A 400 -16.78 -19.00 34.98
N ALA A 401 -17.04 -18.91 33.68
CA ALA A 401 -15.99 -18.93 32.65
C ALA A 401 -14.98 -17.80 32.84
N ASN A 402 -15.44 -16.60 33.21
CA ASN A 402 -14.61 -15.44 33.46
C ASN A 402 -13.98 -15.39 34.87
N ASP A 403 -14.43 -16.21 35.82
CA ASP A 403 -13.91 -16.27 37.19
C ASP A 403 -12.56 -17.01 37.25
N THR A 404 -11.55 -16.38 36.67
CA THR A 404 -10.15 -16.80 36.65
C THR A 404 -9.26 -15.56 36.44
N GLU A 405 -8.02 -15.63 36.92
CA GLU A 405 -7.01 -14.60 36.64
C GLU A 405 -6.40 -14.71 35.24
N PHE A 406 -6.68 -15.80 34.53
CA PHE A 406 -6.21 -16.03 33.17
C PHE A 406 -7.22 -15.52 32.12
N GLY A 407 -6.77 -15.39 30.89
CA GLY A 407 -7.59 -14.92 29.77
C GLY A 407 -6.96 -15.22 28.41
N LEU A 408 -6.36 -16.39 28.21
CA LEU A 408 -5.67 -16.68 26.94
C LEU A 408 -6.66 -17.05 25.82
N TYR A 409 -7.39 -18.15 26.02
CA TYR A 409 -8.31 -18.71 25.03
C TYR A 409 -9.65 -19.04 25.71
N ALA A 410 -10.76 -18.97 24.98
CA ALA A 410 -12.04 -19.51 25.39
C ALA A 410 -12.80 -20.06 24.17
N ALA A 411 -13.78 -20.92 24.40
CA ALA A 411 -14.65 -21.42 23.33
C ALA A 411 -16.12 -21.46 23.75
N VAL A 412 -17.01 -21.29 22.78
CA VAL A 412 -18.46 -21.46 22.92
C VAL A 412 -19.00 -22.30 21.77
N TYR A 413 -19.81 -23.30 22.08
CA TYR A 413 -20.50 -24.15 21.10
C TYR A 413 -22.01 -23.92 21.22
N THR A 414 -22.62 -23.44 20.13
CA THR A 414 -24.05 -23.13 20.03
C THR A 414 -24.42 -22.90 18.55
N LYS A 415 -25.67 -23.20 18.17
CA LYS A 415 -26.22 -22.87 16.84
C LYS A 415 -26.91 -21.51 16.83
N ASN A 416 -27.18 -20.94 18.00
CA ASN A 416 -27.77 -19.62 18.16
C ASN A 416 -26.73 -18.50 17.91
N ILE A 417 -26.91 -17.74 16.84
CA ILE A 417 -25.99 -16.65 16.45
C ILE A 417 -25.93 -15.52 17.48
N ASP A 418 -27.06 -15.17 18.09
CA ASP A 418 -27.10 -14.09 19.08
C ASP A 418 -26.31 -14.48 20.32
N ARG A 419 -26.44 -15.74 20.75
CA ARG A 419 -25.65 -16.31 21.85
C ARG A 419 -24.17 -16.37 21.50
N ALA A 420 -23.83 -16.83 20.31
CA ALA A 420 -22.45 -16.85 19.84
C ALA A 420 -21.80 -15.46 19.93
N ILE A 421 -22.49 -14.42 19.47
CA ILE A 421 -22.00 -13.03 19.55
C ILE A 421 -21.96 -12.53 21.00
N ARG A 422 -22.94 -12.86 21.86
CA ARG A 422 -22.92 -12.50 23.28
C ARG A 422 -21.73 -13.11 24.01
N PHE A 423 -21.43 -14.39 23.79
CA PHE A 423 -20.24 -15.03 24.37
C PHE A 423 -18.94 -14.50 23.77
N ALA A 424 -18.89 -14.28 22.46
CA ALA A 424 -17.72 -13.68 21.82
C ALA A 424 -17.39 -12.28 22.38
N LYS A 425 -18.39 -11.53 22.85
CA LYS A 425 -18.19 -10.24 23.53
C LYS A 425 -17.98 -10.38 25.04
N GLY A 426 -18.61 -11.37 25.66
CA GLY A 426 -18.67 -11.51 27.11
C GLY A 426 -17.52 -12.29 27.72
N LEU A 427 -16.91 -13.23 26.99
CA LEU A 427 -15.78 -14.01 27.49
C LEU A 427 -14.52 -13.14 27.57
N GLU A 428 -13.87 -13.12 28.73
CA GLU A 428 -12.67 -12.31 28.99
C GLU A 428 -11.39 -13.05 28.58
N ALA A 429 -11.29 -13.42 27.30
CA ALA A 429 -10.14 -14.07 26.72
C ALA A 429 -9.65 -13.34 25.45
N GLY A 430 -8.35 -13.42 25.15
CA GLY A 430 -7.79 -12.76 23.98
C GLY A 430 -8.06 -13.49 22.65
N THR A 431 -8.46 -14.76 22.69
CA THR A 431 -8.98 -15.50 21.53
C THR A 431 -10.22 -16.30 21.93
N ILE A 432 -11.29 -16.19 21.12
CA ILE A 432 -12.56 -16.88 21.38
C ILE A 432 -12.94 -17.71 20.14
N GLY A 433 -13.04 -19.03 20.32
CA GLY A 433 -13.56 -19.95 19.31
C GLY A 433 -15.08 -20.06 19.39
N VAL A 434 -15.77 -19.87 18.27
CA VAL A 434 -17.21 -20.12 18.15
C VAL A 434 -17.39 -21.37 17.29
N ASN A 435 -17.94 -22.44 17.88
CA ASN A 435 -18.05 -23.77 17.26
C ASN A 435 -16.71 -24.33 16.75
N CYS A 436 -15.62 -23.95 17.41
CA CYS A 436 -14.28 -24.49 17.26
C CYS A 436 -13.50 -24.18 18.54
N THR A 437 -12.37 -24.86 18.74
CA THR A 437 -11.54 -24.61 19.93
C THR A 437 -10.05 -24.88 19.69
N SER A 438 -9.24 -24.63 20.72
CA SER A 438 -7.80 -24.92 20.76
C SER A 438 -7.49 -26.31 20.16
N PRO A 439 -6.46 -26.43 19.28
CA PRO A 439 -5.44 -25.42 18.97
C PRO A 439 -5.78 -24.50 17.78
N VAL A 440 -7.06 -24.36 17.40
CA VAL A 440 -7.47 -23.52 16.26
C VAL A 440 -7.20 -22.04 16.54
N THR A 441 -6.51 -21.37 15.60
CA THR A 441 -6.22 -19.93 15.62
C THR A 441 -6.39 -19.34 14.22
N GLY A 442 -6.70 -18.04 14.14
CA GLY A 442 -6.71 -17.29 12.87
C GLY A 442 -5.29 -16.91 12.47
N ARG A 443 -4.83 -17.28 11.27
CA ARG A 443 -3.46 -16.99 10.81
C ARG A 443 -3.20 -15.50 10.56
N ASP A 444 -4.25 -14.78 10.20
CA ASP A 444 -4.32 -13.34 9.94
C ASP A 444 -4.84 -12.55 11.15
N MET A 445 -4.95 -13.18 12.32
CA MET A 445 -5.50 -12.58 13.53
C MET A 445 -4.44 -12.55 14.65
N PRO A 446 -4.49 -11.54 15.54
CA PRO A 446 -3.62 -11.48 16.69
C PRO A 446 -3.98 -12.58 17.70
N PHE A 447 -2.97 -13.13 18.34
CA PHE A 447 -3.05 -14.06 19.45
C PHE A 447 -2.39 -13.43 20.67
N GLY A 448 -3.00 -13.57 21.84
CA GLY A 448 -2.35 -13.24 23.10
C GLY A 448 -3.29 -13.11 24.27
N GLY A 449 -2.73 -12.98 25.48
CA GLY A 449 -3.50 -13.03 26.71
C GLY A 449 -4.32 -11.78 27.06
N TYR A 450 -5.48 -12.00 27.68
CA TYR A 450 -6.15 -11.09 28.62
C TYR A 450 -5.67 -11.36 30.05
N LYS A 451 -5.90 -10.39 30.95
CA LYS A 451 -5.56 -10.50 32.38
C LYS A 451 -4.12 -10.95 32.62
N SER A 452 -3.88 -11.93 33.49
CA SER A 452 -2.53 -12.43 33.79
C SER A 452 -1.96 -13.40 32.73
N SER A 453 -2.71 -13.70 31.67
CA SER A 453 -2.23 -14.54 30.57
C SER A 453 -1.27 -13.82 29.62
N GLY A 454 -1.06 -12.51 29.77
CA GLY A 454 -0.04 -11.84 28.96
C GLY A 454 -0.23 -10.35 28.74
N SER A 455 0.73 -9.77 28.02
CA SER A 455 0.74 -8.38 27.58
C SER A 455 1.40 -8.29 26.18
N GLY A 456 0.74 -7.61 25.25
CA GLY A 456 1.10 -7.62 23.83
C GLY A 456 0.29 -8.64 23.03
N ARG A 457 0.58 -8.75 21.73
CA ARG A 457 -0.06 -9.70 20.80
C ARG A 457 0.95 -10.21 19.78
N GLU A 458 0.90 -11.50 19.45
CA GLU A 458 1.69 -12.14 18.38
C GLU A 458 0.78 -12.65 17.25
N GLY A 459 1.31 -12.99 16.07
CA GLY A 459 0.50 -13.45 14.93
C GLY A 459 0.31 -12.37 13.86
N GLU A 460 -0.85 -11.72 13.80
CA GLU A 460 -1.14 -10.69 12.78
C GLU A 460 0.00 -9.65 12.67
N PRO A 461 0.45 -9.31 11.45
CA PRO A 461 1.62 -8.46 11.24
C PRO A 461 1.56 -7.10 11.91
N GLY A 462 0.47 -6.34 11.75
CA GLY A 462 0.33 -5.02 12.36
C GLY A 462 0.55 -5.05 13.87
N TYR A 463 -0.10 -5.96 14.59
CA TYR A 463 0.05 -6.09 16.05
C TYR A 463 1.45 -6.57 16.46
N SER A 464 1.97 -7.60 15.79
CA SER A 464 3.25 -8.23 16.17
C SER A 464 4.44 -7.32 15.89
N LEU A 465 4.43 -6.60 14.77
CA LEU A 465 5.48 -5.66 14.39
C LEU A 465 5.52 -4.46 15.35
N ASN A 466 4.35 -3.98 15.78
CA ASN A 466 4.23 -2.87 16.73
C ASN A 466 4.86 -3.16 18.10
N ASN A 467 4.93 -4.43 18.53
CA ASN A 467 5.66 -4.79 19.75
C ASN A 467 7.15 -4.45 19.65
N PHE A 468 7.73 -4.39 18.45
CA PHE A 468 9.18 -4.24 18.29
C PHE A 468 9.59 -2.86 17.75
N LEU A 469 8.72 -1.86 17.91
CA LEU A 469 8.88 -0.49 17.42
C LEU A 469 8.60 0.57 18.51
N GLU A 470 9.43 1.60 18.54
CA GLU A 470 9.26 2.81 19.35
C GLU A 470 8.53 3.91 18.54
N ILE A 471 7.61 4.64 19.19
CA ILE A 471 6.90 5.77 18.59
C ILE A 471 7.57 7.07 19.03
N LYS A 472 8.16 7.78 18.07
CA LYS A 472 8.79 9.08 18.36
C LYS A 472 7.94 10.22 17.83
N THR A 473 7.26 10.95 18.73
CA THR A 473 6.54 12.17 18.38
C THR A 473 7.50 13.34 18.25
N VAL A 474 7.41 14.04 17.14
CA VAL A 474 7.96 15.38 16.97
C VAL A 474 6.75 16.32 17.09
N PRO A 475 6.76 17.35 17.94
CA PRO A 475 5.79 18.44 17.88
C PRO A 475 6.50 19.77 17.59
N GLY A 476 5.83 20.72 16.93
CA GLY A 476 6.42 22.05 16.82
C GLY A 476 5.48 23.12 16.31
N PRO A 477 5.52 24.35 16.88
CA PRO A 477 4.83 25.47 16.30
C PRO A 477 5.35 25.69 14.87
N CYS A 478 4.50 26.24 14.03
CA CYS A 478 4.83 26.78 12.73
C CYS A 478 5.74 27.97 12.99
N LYS A 479 7.02 27.67 13.24
CA LYS A 479 8.09 28.65 13.46
C LYS A 479 8.29 29.56 12.26
N TYR A 480 7.64 29.26 11.14
CA TYR A 480 7.57 30.12 9.98
C TYR A 480 6.67 31.35 10.22
N CYS A 481 5.41 31.17 10.63
CA CYS A 481 4.49 32.29 10.94
C CYS A 481 4.94 33.10 12.17
N ALA A 482 5.50 32.42 13.18
CA ALA A 482 5.99 33.06 14.40
C ALA A 482 7.31 33.85 14.17
N ARG A 483 8.13 33.50 13.16
CA ARG A 483 9.37 34.24 12.85
C ARG A 483 9.16 35.45 11.95
N THR A 484 8.05 35.54 11.21
CA THR A 484 7.79 36.65 10.27
C THR A 484 6.91 37.77 10.84
N GLY A 485 6.43 37.65 12.08
CA GLY A 485 5.58 38.68 12.73
C GLY A 485 4.15 38.77 12.20
N ALA A 486 3.72 37.84 11.34
CA ALA A 486 2.39 37.86 10.73
C ALA A 486 1.34 37.24 11.67
N ALA A 487 0.27 37.98 11.99
CA ALA A 487 -0.91 37.43 12.63
C ALA A 487 -1.64 36.50 11.65
N CYS A 488 -1.89 35.26 12.07
CA CYS A 488 -2.55 34.23 11.25
C CYS A 488 -4.00 34.68 10.91
N ARG A 489 -4.19 35.28 9.74
CA ARG A 489 -5.47 35.83 9.27
C ARG A 489 -5.95 35.08 8.04
N ILE A 490 -6.63 33.96 8.27
CA ILE A 490 -7.53 33.37 7.29
C ILE A 490 -8.85 34.16 7.35
N ALA A 491 -8.95 35.28 6.61
CA ALA A 491 -10.24 35.90 6.26
C ALA A 491 -10.16 36.93 5.09
N THR A 492 -10.83 36.59 3.98
CA THR A 492 -11.51 37.46 2.94
C THR A 492 -10.68 38.32 1.96
N PRO A 493 -11.21 38.84 0.81
CA PRO A 493 -12.54 38.70 0.14
C PRO A 493 -12.51 38.36 -1.39
N ARG A 494 -13.68 37.96 -1.93
CA ARG A 494 -13.96 37.49 -3.32
C ARG A 494 -13.67 38.52 -4.45
N ARG A 495 -13.08 38.07 -5.58
CA ARG A 495 -13.22 38.67 -6.93
C ARG A 495 -13.42 37.57 -7.99
N LYS A 496 -14.32 37.86 -8.96
CA LYS A 496 -14.91 36.95 -9.97
C LYS A 496 -13.85 36.34 -10.92
N ARG A 497 -13.97 35.03 -11.21
CA ARG A 497 -13.17 34.27 -12.20
C ARG A 497 -13.92 34.10 -13.53
N PRO A 498 -13.22 33.89 -14.67
CA PRO A 498 -13.83 33.64 -15.97
C PRO A 498 -14.28 32.17 -16.12
N TYR A 499 -15.29 31.97 -16.98
CA TYR A 499 -16.11 30.78 -17.21
C TYR A 499 -15.36 29.46 -17.51
N TYR A 500 -15.90 28.35 -16.99
CA TYR A 500 -15.69 26.99 -17.52
C TYR A 500 -17.03 26.34 -17.86
N HIS A 501 -17.08 25.66 -19.01
CA HIS A 501 -18.26 24.92 -19.49
C HIS A 501 -18.39 23.59 -18.74
N VAL A 502 -19.51 23.43 -18.02
CA VAL A 502 -20.03 22.12 -17.60
C VAL A 502 -20.77 21.55 -18.82
N THR A 503 -20.42 20.34 -19.26
CA THR A 503 -21.18 19.70 -20.34
C THR A 503 -22.51 19.18 -19.81
N GLU A 504 -23.52 19.07 -20.67
CA GLU A 504 -24.83 18.48 -20.31
C GLU A 504 -24.65 17.09 -19.64
N GLU A 505 -23.65 16.33 -20.07
CA GLU A 505 -23.32 15.01 -19.54
C GLU A 505 -22.87 15.06 -18.06
N GLU A 506 -22.06 16.07 -17.70
CA GLU A 506 -21.58 16.30 -16.34
C GLU A 506 -22.71 16.77 -15.41
N TYR A 507 -23.62 17.58 -15.94
CA TYR A 507 -24.84 18.01 -15.25
C TYR A 507 -25.76 16.81 -14.97
N GLN A 508 -26.09 16.03 -15.99
CA GLN A 508 -27.00 14.87 -15.86
C GLN A 508 -26.44 13.79 -14.92
N CYS A 509 -25.13 13.55 -14.92
CA CYS A 509 -24.51 12.62 -13.99
C CYS A 509 -24.63 13.09 -12.54
N SER A 510 -24.41 14.39 -12.30
CA SER A 510 -24.54 15.01 -10.98
C SER A 510 -25.98 14.96 -10.47
N MET A 511 -26.95 15.22 -11.35
CA MET A 511 -28.38 15.17 -11.03
C MET A 511 -28.85 13.76 -10.64
N ARG A 512 -28.50 12.72 -11.41
CA ARG A 512 -28.87 11.33 -11.08
C ARG A 512 -28.35 10.86 -9.72
N ILE A 513 -27.16 11.31 -9.33
CA ILE A 513 -26.59 10.99 -8.01
C ILE A 513 -27.42 11.66 -6.90
N LEU A 514 -27.81 12.92 -7.10
CA LEU A 514 -28.61 13.65 -6.14
C LEU A 514 -30.04 13.08 -6.05
N GLU A 515 -30.63 12.63 -7.17
CA GLU A 515 -31.95 11.98 -7.19
C GLU A 515 -31.95 10.67 -6.41
N TYR A 516 -30.83 9.94 -6.43
CA TYR A 516 -30.67 8.72 -5.64
C TYR A 516 -30.66 8.96 -4.13
N PHE A 517 -30.04 10.05 -3.67
CA PHE A 517 -29.96 10.39 -2.25
C PHE A 517 -31.19 11.18 -1.75
N PHE A 518 -31.93 11.83 -2.65
CA PHE A 518 -33.10 12.65 -2.35
C PHE A 518 -34.29 12.31 -3.26
N PRO A 519 -34.77 11.06 -3.27
CA PRO A 519 -35.76 10.58 -4.25
C PRO A 519 -37.11 11.30 -4.14
N ASP A 520 -37.46 11.82 -2.95
CA ASP A 520 -38.71 12.51 -2.67
C ASP A 520 -38.59 14.05 -2.70
N ARG A 521 -37.49 14.60 -3.23
CA ARG A 521 -37.29 16.05 -3.34
C ARG A 521 -37.04 16.46 -4.78
N GLU A 522 -37.76 17.48 -5.23
CA GLU A 522 -37.47 18.15 -6.49
C GLU A 522 -36.09 18.83 -6.41
N LEU A 523 -35.18 18.52 -7.34
CA LEU A 523 -33.81 19.04 -7.34
C LEU A 523 -33.70 20.26 -8.26
N ASN A 524 -34.12 21.40 -7.73
CA ASN A 524 -33.90 22.70 -8.33
C ASN A 524 -32.81 23.46 -7.55
N LEU A 525 -32.34 24.59 -8.07
CA LEU A 525 -31.26 25.36 -7.46
C LEU A 525 -31.52 25.71 -5.98
N GLN A 526 -32.77 25.98 -5.64
CA GLN A 526 -33.20 26.40 -4.31
C GLN A 526 -33.16 25.22 -3.32
N THR A 527 -33.62 24.05 -3.73
CA THR A 527 -33.54 22.83 -2.92
C THR A 527 -32.11 22.29 -2.82
N LEU A 528 -31.31 22.39 -3.89
CA LEU A 528 -29.88 22.03 -3.87
C LEU A 528 -29.10 22.92 -2.90
N ARG A 529 -29.37 24.24 -2.86
CA ARG A 529 -28.79 25.16 -1.87
C ARG A 529 -29.23 24.83 -0.45
N SER A 530 -30.48 24.44 -0.25
CA SER A 530 -31.03 24.04 1.05
C SER A 530 -30.43 22.71 1.54
N ILE A 531 -30.27 21.73 0.65
CA ILE A 531 -29.58 20.46 0.91
C ILE A 531 -28.13 20.74 1.28
N ALA A 532 -27.42 21.54 0.49
CA ALA A 532 -26.05 21.94 0.76
C ALA A 532 -25.93 22.62 2.13
N LYS A 533 -26.85 23.52 2.45
CA LYS A 533 -26.91 24.19 3.77
C LYS A 533 -27.20 23.21 4.90
N SER A 534 -28.14 22.29 4.73
CA SER A 534 -28.49 21.28 5.74
C SER A 534 -27.37 20.25 5.98
N ILE A 535 -26.57 19.96 4.96
CA ILE A 535 -25.35 19.13 5.07
C ILE A 535 -24.29 19.87 5.87
N VAL A 536 -24.08 21.16 5.58
CA VAL A 536 -23.13 22.03 6.31
C VAL A 536 -23.54 22.21 7.78
N ASP A 537 -24.84 22.36 8.03
CA ASP A 537 -25.39 22.58 9.37
C ASP A 537 -25.61 21.26 10.15
N GLY A 538 -25.42 20.09 9.50
CA GLY A 538 -25.59 18.77 10.11
C GLY A 538 -27.06 18.40 10.42
N THR A 539 -28.02 19.14 9.87
CA THR A 539 -29.47 19.02 10.16
C THR A 539 -30.23 18.15 9.16
N LEU A 540 -29.55 17.55 8.20
CA LEU A 540 -30.15 16.73 7.15
C LEU A 540 -30.71 15.41 7.73
N THR A 541 -31.94 15.41 8.22
CA THR A 541 -32.65 14.21 8.65
C THR A 541 -33.34 13.53 7.45
N GLY A 542 -32.75 12.46 6.94
CA GLY A 542 -33.40 11.54 6.01
C GLY A 542 -33.95 10.33 6.76
N SER A 543 -35.22 10.37 7.13
CA SER A 543 -35.98 9.17 7.50
C SER A 543 -36.27 8.35 6.24
N VAL A 544 -35.92 7.07 6.25
CA VAL A 544 -36.66 6.05 5.49
C VAL A 544 -37.06 4.97 6.48
N SER A 545 -38.20 5.19 7.14
CA SER A 545 -39.08 4.13 7.63
C SER A 545 -40.37 4.21 6.81
N HIS A 546 -40.83 3.05 6.37
CA HIS A 546 -41.98 2.80 5.49
C HIS A 546 -43.29 3.56 5.87
N HIS A 547 -44.03 3.95 4.83
CA HIS A 547 -45.48 4.21 4.69
C HIS A 547 -46.35 4.34 5.97
N ASP A 548 -47.05 5.48 6.15
CA ASP A 548 -48.46 5.63 5.74
C ASP A 548 -49.08 7.01 6.12
N SER A 549 -49.89 7.51 5.19
CA SER A 549 -51.03 8.44 5.23
C SER A 549 -51.28 9.47 6.36
N ALA A 550 -51.51 10.70 5.90
CA ALA A 550 -52.69 11.56 6.13
C ALA A 550 -52.69 12.71 7.18
N ALA A 551 -53.13 13.85 6.64
CA ALA A 551 -54.02 14.89 7.19
C ALA A 551 -53.44 16.02 8.08
N HIS A 552 -53.42 17.21 7.46
CA HIS A 552 -53.95 18.51 7.90
C HIS A 552 -53.96 18.86 9.40
N GLU A 553 -53.49 20.06 9.75
CA GLU A 553 -54.37 21.24 9.91
C GLU A 553 -53.57 22.53 10.16
N HIS A 554 -54.10 23.61 9.58
CA HIS A 554 -53.71 25.01 9.70
C HIS A 554 -53.98 25.57 11.11
N GLU A 555 -53.22 26.58 11.54
CA GLU A 555 -53.83 27.88 11.87
C GLU A 555 -52.80 29.01 11.97
N SER A 556 -53.26 30.16 11.48
CA SER A 556 -52.56 31.38 11.12
C SER A 556 -52.63 32.47 12.19
N SER A 557 -51.69 33.43 12.14
CA SER A 557 -51.89 34.91 12.22
C SER A 557 -50.63 35.58 12.79
N GLY A 558 -50.12 36.70 12.28
CA GLY A 558 -50.56 37.57 11.20
C GLY A 558 -49.53 38.70 10.99
N GLU A 559 -49.66 39.34 9.82
CA GLU A 559 -49.34 40.77 9.53
C GLU A 559 -47.84 41.16 9.53
N GLU A 560 -47.25 41.78 8.50
CA GLU A 560 -47.78 42.72 7.49
C GLU A 560 -46.92 42.74 6.21
N ASP A 561 -47.59 43.10 5.12
CA ASP A 561 -47.22 43.10 3.70
C ASP A 561 -46.18 44.13 3.22
N GLU A 562 -45.53 43.86 2.09
CA GLU A 562 -45.72 44.66 0.87
C GLU A 562 -45.29 43.87 -0.39
N GLN A 563 -46.26 43.68 -1.30
CA GLN A 563 -46.15 43.02 -2.61
C GLN A 563 -45.52 43.94 -3.66
N LEU A 564 -44.73 43.37 -4.58
CA LEU A 564 -44.64 43.85 -5.97
C LEU A 564 -44.65 42.65 -6.93
N ASP A 565 -45.69 42.61 -7.76
CA ASP A 565 -45.98 41.62 -8.79
C ASP A 565 -44.92 41.57 -9.91
N GLY A 566 -44.63 40.36 -10.38
CA GLY A 566 -43.95 40.05 -11.64
C GLY A 566 -44.04 38.55 -11.96
N GLU A 567 -44.59 38.20 -13.12
CA GLU A 567 -44.80 36.84 -13.65
C GLU A 567 -43.57 35.90 -13.58
N PRO A 568 -43.75 34.57 -13.56
CA PRO A 568 -42.64 33.62 -13.41
C PRO A 568 -41.80 33.56 -14.69
N VAL A 569 -40.65 34.21 -14.66
CA VAL A 569 -39.62 34.03 -15.69
C VAL A 569 -38.96 32.68 -15.45
N VAL A 570 -39.21 31.72 -16.34
CA VAL A 570 -38.38 30.52 -16.47
C VAL A 570 -37.03 30.97 -17.03
N GLU A 571 -36.08 31.24 -16.15
CA GLU A 571 -34.72 31.58 -16.55
C GLU A 571 -33.97 30.32 -17.05
N SER A 572 -33.31 30.53 -18.18
CA SER A 572 -32.56 29.59 -19.00
C SER A 572 -31.40 28.91 -18.24
N VAL A 573 -31.12 27.65 -18.59
CA VAL A 573 -30.00 26.81 -18.11
C VAL A 573 -28.61 27.48 -18.23
N ASN A 574 -28.50 28.56 -19.01
CA ASN A 574 -27.26 29.31 -19.20
C ASN A 574 -26.80 30.15 -18.00
N ASP A 575 -27.61 30.32 -16.95
CA ASP A 575 -27.23 31.14 -15.78
C ASP A 575 -26.70 30.35 -14.57
N LEU A 576 -26.44 29.04 -14.74
CA LEU A 576 -25.82 28.17 -13.73
C LEU A 576 -24.35 27.87 -14.03
N HIS A 577 -23.52 28.92 -14.14
CA HIS A 577 -22.08 28.80 -14.27
C HIS A 577 -21.35 29.05 -12.94
N GLU A 578 -21.37 28.05 -12.05
CA GLU A 578 -20.37 27.88 -10.99
C GLU A 578 -19.90 26.43 -11.02
N PRO A 579 -18.60 26.09 -11.10
CA PRO A 579 -18.22 24.69 -11.05
C PRO A 579 -17.92 24.31 -9.59
N LEU A 580 -18.94 23.77 -8.92
CA LEU A 580 -18.74 22.77 -7.88
C LEU A 580 -18.23 21.50 -8.59
N GLY A 581 -17.15 20.91 -8.09
CA GLY A 581 -16.57 19.67 -8.63
C GLY A 581 -17.51 18.47 -8.76
N CYS A 582 -17.01 17.39 -9.37
CA CYS A 582 -17.74 16.14 -9.59
C CYS A 582 -17.24 14.99 -8.70
N LEU A 583 -18.09 14.01 -8.39
CA LEU A 583 -17.68 12.81 -7.63
C LEU A 583 -17.20 11.71 -8.59
N MET A 584 -15.96 11.26 -8.43
CA MET A 584 -15.32 10.23 -9.25
C MET A 584 -14.90 9.02 -8.45
N LYS A 585 -15.05 7.83 -9.01
CA LYS A 585 -14.68 6.58 -8.36
C LYS A 585 -13.16 6.35 -8.46
N ASP A 586 -12.47 6.18 -7.33
CA ASP A 586 -11.05 5.81 -7.32
C ASP A 586 -10.82 4.31 -7.59
N SER A 587 -9.56 3.88 -7.65
CA SER A 587 -9.19 2.47 -7.86
C SER A 587 -9.60 1.52 -6.72
N GLN A 588 -10.15 2.04 -5.62
CA GLN A 588 -10.76 1.27 -4.53
C GLN A 588 -12.30 1.28 -4.60
N GLY A 589 -12.89 1.84 -5.65
CA GLY A 589 -14.33 1.88 -5.82
C GLY A 589 -15.02 2.99 -5.00
N ARG A 590 -14.27 3.93 -4.41
CA ARG A 590 -14.82 4.99 -3.55
C ARG A 590 -15.03 6.26 -4.35
N TYR A 591 -16.22 6.86 -4.23
CA TYR A 591 -16.48 8.17 -4.82
C TYR A 591 -15.64 9.24 -4.08
N ARG A 592 -14.79 9.93 -4.83
CA ARG A 592 -13.89 11.01 -4.43
C ARG A 592 -14.32 12.27 -5.13
N TYR A 593 -14.48 13.34 -4.37
CA TYR A 593 -14.84 14.64 -4.93
C TYR A 593 -13.64 15.26 -5.65
N ILE A 594 -13.82 15.59 -6.92
CA ILE A 594 -12.89 16.30 -7.80
C ILE A 594 -13.46 17.70 -8.00
N GLY A 595 -13.11 18.61 -7.10
CA GLY A 595 -13.35 20.05 -7.20
C GLY A 595 -12.92 20.61 -8.55
N ALA A 596 -13.56 21.69 -9.02
CA ALA A 596 -13.06 22.48 -10.16
C ALA A 596 -11.62 23.01 -9.96
N HIS A 597 -11.11 22.92 -8.72
CA HIS A 597 -9.75 23.24 -8.31
C HIS A 597 -9.12 22.17 -7.37
N SER A 598 -9.46 20.88 -7.47
CA SER A 598 -8.96 19.89 -6.49
C SER A 598 -7.47 19.58 -6.62
N GLU A 599 -6.69 20.19 -5.73
CA GLU A 599 -5.53 19.59 -5.07
C GLU A 599 -6.02 18.51 -4.07
N ILE A 600 -5.39 17.35 -3.98
CA ILE A 600 -5.73 16.36 -2.94
C ILE A 600 -4.84 16.55 -1.70
N PRO A 601 -5.33 17.33 -0.73
CA PRO A 601 -5.32 16.95 0.70
C PRO A 601 -6.70 16.54 1.24
N PHE A 602 -7.73 16.34 0.40
CA PHE A 602 -9.08 15.98 0.86
C PHE A 602 -9.26 14.50 1.28
N ASN A 603 -8.32 13.61 0.97
CA ASN A 603 -8.40 12.20 1.40
C ASN A 603 -7.94 11.96 2.85
N ALA A 604 -7.37 12.97 3.52
CA ALA A 604 -7.03 12.90 4.94
C ALA A 604 -8.20 13.28 5.87
N ALA A 605 -9.25 13.96 5.38
CA ALA A 605 -10.40 14.38 6.19
C ALA A 605 -11.56 13.37 6.20
N VAL A 606 -11.65 12.47 5.20
CA VAL A 606 -12.73 11.46 5.10
C VAL A 606 -12.36 10.13 5.77
N VAL A 607 -11.26 10.06 6.52
CA VAL A 607 -11.04 8.93 7.45
C VAL A 607 -11.86 9.11 8.74
N THR A 608 -12.50 10.25 9.01
CA THR A 608 -12.86 10.60 10.41
C THR A 608 -14.35 10.88 10.71
N ILE A 609 -15.32 10.66 9.81
CA ILE A 609 -16.76 10.84 10.15
C ILE A 609 -17.65 9.66 9.71
N GLY A 610 -17.25 8.43 10.01
CA GLY A 610 -18.14 7.29 9.73
C GLY A 610 -17.59 5.96 10.24
N ASP A 611 -17.59 5.79 11.55
CA ASP A 611 -17.59 4.44 12.12
C ASP A 611 -19.00 3.85 11.98
N GLY A 612 -19.11 2.65 11.42
CA GLY A 612 -20.38 1.99 11.15
C GLY A 612 -20.27 0.96 10.02
N SER A 613 -20.32 -0.31 10.38
CA SER A 613 -20.34 -1.46 9.45
C SER A 613 -21.34 -1.30 8.31
N ARG A 614 -20.98 -1.74 7.09
CA ARG A 614 -21.90 -2.44 6.18
C ARG A 614 -21.12 -3.22 5.11
N ASN A 615 -21.26 -4.55 5.21
CA ASN A 615 -21.28 -5.59 4.16
C ASN A 615 -20.31 -5.49 2.95
N SER A 616 -19.44 -6.49 2.80
CA SER A 616 -18.57 -6.70 1.62
C SER A 616 -19.28 -7.33 0.41
N SER A 617 -20.60 -7.20 0.32
CA SER A 617 -21.37 -7.60 -0.85
C SER A 617 -22.12 -6.39 -1.37
N ILE A 618 -21.68 -5.85 -2.50
CA ILE A 618 -22.41 -5.14 -3.57
C ILE A 618 -21.39 -4.23 -4.29
N ILE A 619 -20.57 -4.84 -5.14
CA ILE A 619 -20.71 -4.57 -6.56
C ILE A 619 -21.06 -5.94 -7.13
N GLN A 620 -22.30 -6.11 -7.59
CA GLN A 620 -22.47 -7.11 -8.63
C GLN A 620 -21.60 -6.65 -9.79
N PRO A 621 -20.77 -7.52 -10.39
CA PRO A 621 -20.15 -7.22 -11.67
C PRO A 621 -21.21 -6.61 -12.61
N PRO A 622 -20.85 -5.73 -13.57
CA PRO A 622 -21.78 -5.48 -14.69
C PRO A 622 -22.29 -6.85 -15.11
N LYS A 623 -23.63 -7.03 -15.07
CA LYS A 623 -24.28 -8.35 -15.02
C LYS A 623 -23.45 -9.30 -15.85
N VAL A 624 -22.86 -10.32 -15.21
CA VAL A 624 -22.31 -11.47 -15.92
C VAL A 624 -23.52 -12.21 -16.48
N GLY A 625 -24.20 -11.59 -17.44
CA GLY A 625 -24.79 -12.34 -18.52
C GLY A 625 -23.59 -13.01 -19.15
N SER A 626 -23.53 -14.33 -19.01
CA SER A 626 -22.56 -15.21 -19.64
C SER A 626 -22.03 -14.57 -20.91
N TYR A 627 -20.78 -14.07 -20.90
CA TYR A 627 -20.11 -13.71 -22.13
C TYR A 627 -19.28 -14.93 -22.61
N PRO A 628 -19.39 -15.31 -23.88
CA PRO A 628 -20.22 -14.62 -24.87
C PRO A 628 -21.72 -14.90 -24.61
N PRO A 629 -22.61 -13.89 -24.66
CA PRO A 629 -24.02 -14.11 -24.59
C PRO A 629 -24.36 -14.89 -25.85
N PRO A 630 -25.32 -15.83 -25.78
CA PRO A 630 -26.06 -16.13 -26.99
C PRO A 630 -26.58 -14.79 -27.53
N LEU A 631 -26.30 -14.52 -28.81
CA LEU A 631 -26.82 -13.38 -29.58
C LEU A 631 -28.16 -12.91 -28.99
N PRO A 632 -28.29 -11.66 -28.50
CA PRO A 632 -29.53 -11.23 -27.89
C PRO A 632 -30.65 -11.39 -28.92
N ALA A 633 -31.63 -12.24 -28.58
CA ALA A 633 -32.94 -12.17 -29.19
C ALA A 633 -33.44 -10.74 -28.96
N SER A 634 -33.85 -10.10 -30.06
CA SER A 634 -34.40 -8.75 -30.11
C SER A 634 -35.30 -8.47 -28.91
N SER A 635 -34.94 -7.49 -28.08
CA SER A 635 -35.86 -6.93 -27.11
C SER A 635 -37.03 -6.28 -27.86
N PRO A 636 -38.29 -6.67 -27.59
CA PRO A 636 -39.44 -5.96 -28.12
C PRO A 636 -39.61 -4.68 -27.30
N SER A 637 -39.98 -3.59 -27.97
CA SER A 637 -40.18 -2.23 -27.41
C SER A 637 -38.93 -1.35 -27.27
N ALA A 638 -38.24 -1.19 -28.40
CA ALA A 638 -37.82 0.14 -28.85
C ALA A 638 -38.24 0.30 -30.32
N ASP A 639 -39.55 0.22 -30.56
CA ASP A 639 -40.12 0.73 -31.80
C ASP A 639 -39.88 2.25 -31.80
N GLY A 640 -38.93 2.70 -32.62
CA GLY A 640 -38.71 4.13 -32.78
C GLY A 640 -37.52 4.57 -33.63
N LEU A 641 -36.45 3.79 -33.77
CA LEU A 641 -35.32 4.14 -34.64
C LEU A 641 -34.66 2.88 -35.23
N SER A 642 -34.96 2.59 -36.50
CA SER A 642 -33.94 2.04 -37.40
C SER A 642 -33.38 3.22 -38.21
N PRO A 643 -32.17 3.17 -38.82
CA PRO A 643 -31.25 2.03 -38.94
C PRO A 643 -29.80 2.38 -38.53
N ARG A 644 -28.90 1.39 -38.63
CA ARG A 644 -27.44 1.55 -38.81
C ARG A 644 -27.12 2.32 -40.11
N GLU A 645 -27.64 3.52 -40.25
CA GLU A 645 -27.27 4.49 -41.28
C GLU A 645 -26.33 5.52 -40.65
N GLN A 646 -25.21 5.77 -41.34
CA GLN A 646 -24.14 6.70 -40.97
C GLN A 646 -23.04 6.16 -40.05
N LEU A 647 -22.56 4.93 -40.32
CA LEU A 647 -21.13 4.68 -40.10
C LEU A 647 -20.35 5.54 -41.11
N TYR A 648 -19.94 6.72 -40.67
CA TYR A 648 -19.06 7.57 -41.45
C TYR A 648 -17.65 7.00 -41.43
N LEU A 649 -17.05 6.76 -42.59
CA LEU A 649 -15.62 6.50 -42.74
C LEU A 649 -15.04 7.55 -43.68
N PRO A 650 -13.87 8.14 -43.37
CA PRO A 650 -13.21 9.05 -44.29
C PRO A 650 -12.80 8.34 -45.59
N SER A 651 -12.35 9.10 -46.60
CA SER A 651 -11.73 8.49 -47.77
C SER A 651 -10.54 7.62 -47.34
N ARG A 652 -10.23 6.58 -48.13
CA ARG A 652 -9.12 5.69 -47.78
C ARG A 652 -7.79 6.44 -47.66
N GLU A 653 -7.57 7.44 -48.51
CA GLU A 653 -6.41 8.34 -48.45
C GLU A 653 -6.35 9.13 -47.13
N ALA A 654 -7.48 9.71 -46.69
CA ALA A 654 -7.56 10.42 -45.42
C ALA A 654 -7.39 9.49 -44.21
N CYS A 655 -7.95 8.29 -44.28
CA CYS A 655 -7.76 7.24 -43.29
C CYS A 655 -6.29 6.85 -43.13
N ASP A 656 -5.62 6.53 -44.24
CA ASP A 656 -4.21 6.14 -44.25
C ASP A 656 -3.32 7.29 -43.72
N TYR A 657 -3.67 8.54 -44.05
CA TYR A 657 -2.99 9.72 -43.51
C TYR A 657 -3.18 9.86 -41.99
N TYR A 658 -4.41 9.79 -41.47
CA TYR A 658 -4.69 9.89 -40.03
C TYR A 658 -4.04 8.76 -39.23
N ILE A 659 -4.08 7.53 -39.76
CA ILE A 659 -3.42 6.37 -39.17
C ILE A 659 -1.91 6.57 -39.18
N SER A 660 -1.31 7.02 -40.29
CA SER A 660 0.12 7.25 -40.37
C SER A 660 0.60 8.25 -39.32
N ARG A 661 -0.13 9.37 -39.15
CA ARG A 661 0.13 10.34 -38.09
C ARG A 661 -0.01 9.73 -36.69
N PHE A 662 -1.09 9.00 -36.43
CA PHE A 662 -1.28 8.33 -35.15
C PHE A 662 -0.17 7.33 -34.83
N LEU A 663 0.26 6.53 -35.82
CA LEU A 663 1.33 5.55 -35.66
C LEU A 663 2.69 6.21 -35.39
N ALA A 664 3.00 7.28 -36.12
CA ALA A 664 4.27 8.00 -35.99
C ALA A 664 4.37 8.83 -34.71
N ASP A 665 3.26 9.45 -34.26
CA ASP A 665 3.31 10.47 -33.19
C ASP A 665 2.79 10.00 -31.83
N VAL A 666 1.82 9.06 -31.82
CA VAL A 666 1.11 8.62 -30.60
C VAL A 666 1.43 7.17 -30.28
N HIS A 667 1.18 6.24 -31.21
CA HIS A 667 1.39 4.80 -31.00
C HIS A 667 2.86 4.44 -30.78
N CYS A 668 3.78 5.24 -31.31
CA CYS A 668 5.23 5.11 -31.09
C CYS A 668 5.62 5.13 -29.59
N THR A 669 4.75 5.67 -28.74
CA THR A 669 4.90 5.71 -27.27
C THR A 669 3.72 5.05 -26.53
N HIS A 670 2.54 5.00 -27.13
CA HIS A 670 1.31 4.45 -26.56
C HIS A 670 0.77 3.30 -27.40
N TRP A 671 1.42 2.13 -27.27
CA TRP A 671 1.11 0.96 -28.07
C TRP A 671 -0.20 0.28 -27.62
N PHE A 672 -1.26 0.36 -28.42
CA PHE A 672 -2.55 -0.30 -28.12
C PHE A 672 -2.86 -1.50 -29.01
N TYR A 673 -2.27 -1.54 -30.20
CA TYR A 673 -2.46 -2.60 -31.21
C TYR A 673 -1.12 -3.07 -31.78
N SER A 674 -1.03 -4.34 -32.18
CA SER A 674 0.02 -4.74 -33.12
C SER A 674 -0.26 -4.12 -34.49
N ILE A 675 0.76 -3.60 -35.16
CA ILE A 675 0.58 -2.88 -36.43
C ILE A 675 -0.06 -3.80 -37.49
N GLU A 676 0.36 -5.05 -37.57
CA GLU A 676 -0.17 -6.03 -38.52
C GLU A 676 -1.68 -6.28 -38.31
N ASN A 677 -2.09 -6.56 -37.07
CA ASN A 677 -3.50 -6.78 -36.75
C ASN A 677 -4.31 -5.50 -36.93
N PHE A 678 -3.76 -4.35 -36.55
CA PHE A 678 -4.38 -3.05 -36.75
C PHE A 678 -4.68 -2.78 -38.23
N LEU A 679 -3.67 -2.88 -39.10
CA LEU A 679 -3.83 -2.65 -40.53
C LEU A 679 -4.76 -3.67 -41.18
N HIS A 680 -4.66 -4.95 -40.80
CA HIS A 680 -5.59 -5.98 -41.27
C HIS A 680 -7.05 -5.67 -40.89
N ARG A 681 -7.30 -5.19 -39.67
CA ARG A 681 -8.64 -4.76 -39.23
C ARG A 681 -9.12 -3.52 -39.97
N VAL A 682 -8.24 -2.57 -40.25
CA VAL A 682 -8.55 -1.39 -41.09
C VAL A 682 -8.90 -1.83 -42.51
N ASP A 683 -8.12 -2.71 -43.13
CA ASP A 683 -8.41 -3.25 -44.46
C ASP A 683 -9.73 -4.01 -44.49
N GLY A 684 -10.00 -4.84 -43.48
CA GLY A 684 -11.30 -5.50 -43.33
C GLY A 684 -12.46 -4.51 -43.23
N THR A 685 -12.26 -3.40 -42.50
CA THR A 685 -13.24 -2.31 -42.33
C THR A 685 -13.57 -1.62 -43.66
N TYR A 686 -12.59 -1.46 -44.56
CA TYR A 686 -12.79 -0.84 -45.88
C TYR A 686 -13.14 -1.83 -47.01
N SER A 687 -12.87 -3.12 -46.84
CA SER A 687 -13.07 -4.15 -47.88
C SER A 687 -14.47 -4.78 -47.87
N THR A 688 -15.20 -4.70 -46.75
CA THR A 688 -16.54 -5.28 -46.62
C THR A 688 -17.62 -4.19 -46.73
N ALA A 689 -18.50 -4.30 -47.72
CA ALA A 689 -19.73 -3.50 -47.81
C ALA A 689 -20.79 -3.87 -46.73
N GLY A 690 -20.43 -4.75 -45.78
CA GLY A 690 -21.24 -5.18 -44.64
C GLY A 690 -20.32 -5.46 -43.46
N PHE A 691 -20.42 -4.60 -42.45
CA PHE A 691 -19.49 -4.48 -41.32
C PHE A 691 -19.38 -5.75 -40.45
N ALA A 692 -18.17 -6.13 -40.05
CA ALA A 692 -17.87 -7.19 -39.08
C ALA A 692 -16.97 -6.71 -37.92
N GLY A 693 -16.95 -5.41 -37.60
CA GLY A 693 -16.23 -4.85 -36.45
C GLY A 693 -17.17 -4.54 -35.27
N SER A 694 -16.66 -4.69 -34.05
CA SER A 694 -17.37 -4.32 -32.80
C SER A 694 -17.52 -2.81 -32.63
N ASP A 695 -18.41 -2.36 -31.74
CA ASP A 695 -18.60 -0.95 -31.47
C ASP A 695 -17.36 -0.34 -30.79
N SER A 696 -16.63 -1.13 -29.99
CA SER A 696 -15.33 -0.75 -29.42
C SER A 696 -14.24 -0.54 -30.48
N TRP A 697 -14.24 -1.33 -31.55
CA TRP A 697 -13.31 -1.13 -32.66
C TRP A 697 -13.56 0.21 -33.35
N LEU A 698 -14.83 0.50 -33.63
CA LEU A 698 -15.24 1.75 -34.27
C LEU A 698 -14.96 2.96 -33.38
N CYS A 699 -15.22 2.86 -32.08
CA CYS A 699 -14.89 3.92 -31.13
C CYS A 699 -13.38 4.19 -31.11
N SER A 700 -12.55 3.15 -31.14
CA SER A 700 -11.09 3.28 -31.24
C SER A 700 -10.68 3.98 -32.53
N LEU A 701 -11.27 3.58 -33.65
CA LEU A 701 -10.97 4.15 -34.96
C LEU A 701 -11.39 5.62 -35.06
N TYR A 702 -12.54 6.00 -34.50
CA TYR A 702 -12.97 7.39 -34.41
C TYR A 702 -12.10 8.23 -33.48
N ALA A 703 -11.64 7.69 -32.35
CA ALA A 703 -10.67 8.38 -31.52
C ALA A 703 -9.33 8.59 -32.24
N ILE A 704 -8.86 7.62 -33.03
CA ILE A 704 -7.66 7.75 -33.88
C ILE A 704 -7.85 8.82 -34.95
N PHE A 705 -9.01 8.84 -35.63
CA PHE A 705 -9.33 9.89 -36.61
C PHE A 705 -9.44 11.26 -35.95
N ALA A 706 -10.00 11.35 -34.74
CA ALA A 706 -10.06 12.60 -33.99
C ALA A 706 -8.65 13.16 -33.71
N VAL A 707 -7.69 12.30 -33.37
CA VAL A 707 -6.29 12.69 -33.20
C VAL A 707 -5.67 13.09 -34.55
N GLY A 708 -5.74 12.22 -35.56
CA GLY A 708 -5.08 12.41 -36.85
C GLY A 708 -5.62 13.56 -37.72
N SER A 709 -6.92 13.88 -37.60
CA SER A 709 -7.57 15.00 -38.29
C SER A 709 -7.31 16.37 -37.66
N THR A 710 -6.64 16.41 -36.50
CA THR A 710 -6.39 17.67 -35.81
C THR A 710 -5.44 18.56 -36.63
N GLY A 711 -5.86 19.80 -36.86
CA GLY A 711 -5.16 20.76 -37.73
C GLY A 711 -5.56 20.72 -39.21
N CYS A 712 -6.42 19.79 -39.65
CA CYS A 712 -6.82 19.69 -41.06
C CYS A 712 -7.92 20.69 -41.49
N SER A 713 -8.59 21.39 -40.56
CA SER A 713 -9.72 22.27 -40.90
C SER A 713 -10.01 23.44 -39.94
N GLU A 714 -9.17 23.70 -38.93
CA GLU A 714 -9.50 24.73 -37.92
C GLU A 714 -8.79 26.09 -38.11
N PHE A 715 -7.86 26.26 -39.08
CA PHE A 715 -7.26 27.58 -39.39
C PHE A 715 -7.01 27.78 -40.89
N GLU A 716 -7.45 28.92 -41.40
CA GLU A 716 -7.39 29.33 -42.81
C GLU A 716 -6.00 29.74 -43.29
N ASP A 717 -4.95 29.74 -42.46
CA ASP A 717 -3.62 30.15 -42.91
C ASP A 717 -2.48 29.31 -42.31
N SER A 718 -1.68 28.77 -43.23
CA SER A 718 -0.42 28.03 -43.10
C SER A 718 -0.51 26.50 -42.98
N ILE A 719 -0.17 25.88 -44.11
CA ILE A 719 -0.01 24.44 -44.43
C ILE A 719 -1.32 23.74 -44.80
N ALA A 720 -1.57 23.64 -46.12
CA ALA A 720 -2.67 22.88 -46.70
C ALA A 720 -2.64 21.42 -46.19
N SER A 721 -3.78 20.93 -45.68
CA SER A 721 -3.96 19.52 -45.37
C SER A 721 -3.75 18.69 -46.65
N PRO A 722 -2.94 17.63 -46.62
CA PRO A 722 -2.71 16.80 -47.80
C PRO A 722 -3.94 15.95 -48.20
N VAL A 723 -4.99 15.93 -47.36
CA VAL A 723 -6.22 15.16 -47.56
C VAL A 723 -7.45 15.99 -47.16
N SER A 724 -8.55 15.84 -47.90
CA SER A 724 -9.84 16.49 -47.66
C SER A 724 -10.82 15.50 -47.02
N ASP A 725 -11.45 15.90 -45.92
CA ASP A 725 -12.41 15.09 -45.17
C ASP A 725 -13.58 15.98 -44.68
N SER A 726 -14.80 15.44 -44.66
CA SER A 726 -16.00 16.21 -44.30
C SER A 726 -16.22 16.35 -42.80
N LYS A 727 -15.48 15.57 -41.98
CA LYS A 727 -15.57 15.57 -40.52
C LYS A 727 -14.31 16.18 -39.92
N THR A 728 -14.50 16.97 -38.87
CA THR A 728 -13.43 17.56 -38.09
C THR A 728 -13.06 16.66 -36.91
N SER A 729 -11.96 16.98 -36.22
CA SER A 729 -11.60 16.35 -34.95
C SER A 729 -12.75 16.42 -33.90
N LYS A 730 -13.59 17.49 -33.91
CA LYS A 730 -14.75 17.60 -33.01
C LYS A 730 -15.81 16.56 -33.35
N ASP A 731 -16.08 16.40 -34.65
CA ASP A 731 -17.12 15.49 -35.12
C ASP A 731 -16.73 14.03 -34.87
N TYR A 732 -15.45 13.70 -35.02
CA TYR A 732 -14.95 12.36 -34.69
C TYR A 732 -15.00 12.04 -33.20
N ILE A 733 -14.76 13.03 -32.31
CA ILE A 733 -14.99 12.84 -30.87
C ILE A 733 -16.47 12.61 -30.57
N ALA A 734 -17.37 13.34 -31.24
CA ALA A 734 -18.81 13.14 -31.09
C ALA A 734 -19.25 11.73 -31.54
N LEU A 735 -18.73 11.26 -32.68
CA LEU A 735 -18.97 9.90 -33.17
C LEU A 735 -18.42 8.84 -32.21
N ALA A 736 -17.21 9.02 -31.66
CA ALA A 736 -16.67 8.12 -30.64
C ALA A 736 -17.54 8.11 -29.37
N LYS A 737 -17.99 9.27 -28.90
CA LYS A 737 -18.87 9.40 -27.73
C LYS A 737 -20.22 8.71 -27.90
N GLN A 738 -20.79 8.70 -29.11
CA GLN A 738 -22.06 8.00 -29.38
C GLN A 738 -21.97 6.49 -29.18
N LEU A 739 -20.79 5.90 -29.36
CA LEU A 739 -20.55 4.47 -29.19
C LEU A 739 -20.27 4.07 -27.74
N ILE A 740 -20.00 5.03 -26.85
CA ILE A 740 -19.59 4.78 -25.46
C ILE A 740 -20.53 3.84 -24.69
N PRO A 741 -21.87 3.98 -24.76
CA PRO A 741 -22.77 3.04 -24.09
C PRO A 741 -22.52 1.59 -24.53
N ALA A 742 -22.40 1.35 -25.83
CA ALA A 742 -22.11 0.03 -26.38
C ALA A 742 -20.70 -0.46 -25.98
N VAL A 743 -19.70 0.43 -25.94
CA VAL A 743 -18.35 0.11 -25.45
C VAL A 743 -18.36 -0.31 -23.97
N TYR A 744 -19.18 0.32 -23.13
CA TYR A 744 -19.37 -0.11 -21.74
C TYR A 744 -20.07 -1.47 -21.62
N ASP A 745 -21.01 -1.77 -22.51
CA ASP A 745 -21.73 -3.04 -22.54
C ASP A 745 -20.84 -4.19 -23.06
N GLU A 746 -19.96 -3.95 -24.03
CA GLU A 746 -18.99 -4.93 -24.54
C GLU A 746 -17.92 -5.29 -23.49
N ALA A 747 -17.40 -4.28 -22.77
CA ALA A 747 -16.46 -4.42 -21.64
C ALA A 747 -15.28 -5.38 -21.88
N ASP A 748 -14.75 -5.39 -23.11
CA ASP A 748 -13.68 -6.28 -23.56
C ASP A 748 -12.33 -5.54 -23.74
N VAL A 749 -11.35 -6.22 -24.33
CA VAL A 749 -10.02 -5.61 -24.54
C VAL A 749 -10.04 -4.51 -25.61
N ASP A 750 -10.95 -4.58 -26.58
CA ASP A 750 -11.13 -3.47 -27.52
C ASP A 750 -11.78 -2.26 -26.84
N SER A 751 -12.65 -2.48 -25.86
CA SER A 751 -13.26 -1.42 -25.05
C SER A 751 -12.21 -0.63 -24.27
N ILE A 752 -11.23 -1.35 -23.69
CA ILE A 752 -10.08 -0.76 -23.01
C ILE A 752 -9.28 0.15 -23.95
N ARG A 753 -8.97 -0.32 -25.16
CA ARG A 753 -8.22 0.44 -26.17
C ARG A 753 -8.98 1.69 -26.59
N ALA A 754 -10.29 1.55 -26.86
CA ALA A 754 -11.15 2.63 -27.30
C ALA A 754 -11.16 3.81 -26.32
N LEU A 755 -11.40 3.51 -25.04
CA LEU A 755 -11.47 4.52 -23.98
C LEU A 755 -10.11 5.17 -23.70
N ALA A 756 -9.02 4.40 -23.78
CA ALA A 756 -7.67 4.93 -23.58
C ALA A 756 -7.25 5.89 -24.71
N ILE A 757 -7.55 5.56 -25.98
CA ILE A 757 -7.23 6.43 -27.12
C ILE A 757 -8.12 7.68 -27.10
N LEU A 758 -9.41 7.54 -26.74
CA LEU A 758 -10.31 8.69 -26.59
C LEU A 758 -9.84 9.64 -25.48
N SER A 759 -9.28 9.11 -24.40
CA SER A 759 -8.68 9.90 -23.32
C SER A 759 -7.53 10.80 -23.81
N ILE A 760 -6.65 10.28 -24.69
CA ILE A 760 -5.56 11.06 -25.34
C ILE A 760 -6.15 12.19 -26.19
N ALA A 761 -7.18 11.89 -26.99
CA ALA A 761 -7.82 12.88 -27.85
C ALA A 761 -8.43 14.04 -27.03
N LEU A 762 -9.09 13.73 -25.92
CA LEU A 762 -9.73 14.72 -25.04
C LEU A 762 -8.73 15.54 -24.23
N GLU A 763 -7.61 14.94 -23.81
CA GLU A 763 -6.54 15.64 -23.10
C GLU A 763 -5.97 16.78 -23.94
N ASN A 764 -5.65 16.49 -25.21
CA ASN A 764 -5.09 17.49 -26.13
C ASN A 764 -6.05 18.66 -26.40
N ARG A 765 -7.36 18.43 -26.23
CA ARG A 765 -8.42 19.46 -26.36
C ARG A 765 -8.76 20.16 -25.06
N CYS A 766 -7.92 20.03 -24.04
CA CYS A 766 -8.12 20.64 -22.72
C CYS A 766 -9.39 20.15 -21.99
N SER A 767 -9.97 19.00 -22.38
CA SER A 767 -11.12 18.36 -21.72
C SER A 767 -10.65 17.39 -20.64
N ARG A 768 -10.00 17.92 -19.60
CA ARG A 768 -9.22 17.15 -18.61
C ARG A 768 -10.04 16.17 -17.76
N VAL A 769 -11.23 16.57 -17.32
CA VAL A 769 -12.10 15.72 -16.49
C VAL A 769 -12.60 14.52 -17.30
N ALA A 770 -13.13 14.77 -18.51
CA ALA A 770 -13.57 13.71 -19.42
C ALA A 770 -12.42 12.77 -19.81
N SER A 771 -11.22 13.31 -20.09
CA SER A 771 -10.03 12.50 -20.35
C SER A 771 -9.71 11.55 -19.18
N TYR A 772 -9.72 12.07 -17.94
CA TYR A 772 -9.43 11.28 -16.74
C TYR A 772 -10.53 10.26 -16.41
N LEU A 773 -11.80 10.58 -16.68
CA LEU A 773 -12.95 9.66 -16.55
C LEU A 773 -12.83 8.45 -17.47
N TYR A 774 -12.59 8.66 -18.76
CA TYR A 774 -12.45 7.55 -19.71
C TYR A 774 -11.17 6.74 -19.47
N MET A 775 -10.09 7.37 -18.99
CA MET A 775 -8.91 6.66 -18.51
C MET A 775 -9.23 5.75 -17.31
N GLY A 776 -9.98 6.25 -16.32
CA GLY A 776 -10.43 5.47 -15.18
C GLY A 776 -11.32 4.29 -15.55
N ALA A 777 -12.23 4.49 -16.50
CA ALA A 777 -13.08 3.43 -17.04
C ALA A 777 -12.27 2.35 -17.78
N SER A 778 -11.32 2.75 -18.62
CA SER A 778 -10.39 1.83 -19.30
C SER A 778 -9.60 0.97 -18.30
N ILE A 779 -9.07 1.60 -17.23
CA ILE A 779 -8.34 0.90 -16.17
C ILE A 779 -9.27 -0.04 -15.39
N GLN A 780 -10.49 0.39 -15.05
CA GLN A 780 -11.46 -0.46 -14.35
C GLN A 780 -11.84 -1.71 -15.17
N MET A 781 -12.01 -1.57 -16.48
CA MET A 781 -12.23 -2.71 -17.38
C MET A 781 -11.01 -3.63 -17.43
N ALA A 782 -9.79 -3.07 -17.53
CA ALA A 782 -8.54 -3.85 -17.46
C ALA A 782 -8.38 -4.62 -16.14
N TYR A 783 -8.80 -4.02 -15.02
CA TYR A 783 -8.85 -4.71 -13.73
C TYR A 783 -9.86 -5.87 -13.73
N SER A 784 -11.07 -5.61 -14.23
CA SER A 784 -12.17 -6.59 -14.27
C SER A 784 -11.82 -7.80 -15.14
N LEU A 785 -11.12 -7.58 -16.25
CA LEU A 785 -10.63 -8.62 -17.15
C LEU A 785 -9.33 -9.29 -16.66
N GLY A 786 -8.78 -8.89 -15.50
CA GLY A 786 -7.62 -9.56 -14.90
C GLY A 786 -6.26 -9.23 -15.56
N LEU A 787 -6.17 -8.19 -16.41
CA LEU A 787 -4.93 -7.83 -17.12
C LEU A 787 -3.77 -7.50 -16.17
N HIS A 788 -4.07 -6.94 -14.99
CA HIS A 788 -3.12 -6.64 -13.91
C HIS A 788 -2.60 -7.86 -13.14
N ARG A 789 -3.23 -9.03 -13.31
CA ARG A 789 -2.84 -10.31 -12.72
C ARG A 789 -2.37 -11.33 -13.76
N ASP A 790 -2.31 -10.93 -15.02
CA ASP A 790 -2.02 -11.83 -16.14
C ASP A 790 -2.98 -13.05 -16.18
N GLN A 791 -4.24 -12.83 -15.75
CA GLN A 791 -5.30 -13.85 -15.71
C GLN A 791 -6.04 -13.87 -17.05
N MET A 792 -6.10 -15.02 -17.73
CA MET A 792 -6.69 -15.15 -19.06
C MET A 792 -7.51 -16.45 -19.21
N PRO A 793 -8.49 -16.51 -20.13
CA PRO A 793 -9.18 -17.75 -20.46
C PRO A 793 -8.19 -18.82 -20.95
N ASP A 794 -8.40 -20.08 -20.57
CA ASP A 794 -7.53 -21.21 -20.87
C ASP A 794 -7.33 -21.46 -22.39
N SER A 795 -8.19 -20.89 -23.23
CA SER A 795 -8.11 -20.95 -24.69
C SER A 795 -7.16 -19.94 -25.35
N SER A 796 -6.55 -19.03 -24.57
CA SER A 796 -5.75 -17.92 -25.11
C SER A 796 -4.36 -18.37 -25.55
N THR A 797 -3.92 -17.92 -26.71
CA THR A 797 -2.59 -18.22 -27.24
C THR A 797 -1.49 -17.46 -26.48
N SER A 798 -0.25 -17.96 -26.54
CA SER A 798 0.91 -17.25 -25.98
C SER A 798 1.09 -15.85 -26.57
N MET A 799 0.70 -15.64 -27.83
CA MET A 799 0.75 -14.34 -28.49
C MET A 799 -0.27 -13.37 -27.88
N GLU A 800 -1.52 -13.78 -27.68
CA GLU A 800 -2.57 -12.94 -27.08
C GLU A 800 -2.24 -12.52 -25.65
N ARG A 801 -1.65 -13.42 -24.87
CA ARG A 801 -1.18 -13.11 -23.52
C ARG A 801 -0.13 -12.00 -23.51
N GLU A 802 0.82 -12.03 -24.45
CA GLU A 802 1.81 -10.96 -24.60
C GLU A 802 1.16 -9.63 -25.02
N LEU A 803 0.19 -9.64 -25.95
CA LEU A 803 -0.53 -8.44 -26.37
C LEU A 803 -1.20 -7.76 -25.16
N TYR A 804 -1.75 -8.55 -24.23
CA TYR A 804 -2.48 -8.04 -23.08
C TYR A 804 -1.56 -7.48 -22.00
N ARG A 805 -0.41 -8.14 -21.76
CA ARG A 805 0.68 -7.60 -20.92
C ARG A 805 1.11 -6.23 -21.43
N ARG A 806 1.26 -6.09 -22.75
CA ARG A 806 1.66 -4.84 -23.37
C ARG A 806 0.62 -3.74 -23.24
N ILE A 807 -0.67 -4.06 -23.37
CA ILE A 807 -1.77 -3.10 -23.15
C ILE A 807 -1.77 -2.63 -21.69
N TRP A 808 -1.65 -3.54 -20.73
CA TRP A 808 -1.58 -3.20 -19.31
C TRP A 808 -0.46 -2.20 -19.01
N TRP A 809 0.76 -2.51 -19.46
CA TRP A 809 1.92 -1.64 -19.21
C TRP A 809 1.88 -0.32 -20.00
N THR A 810 1.16 -0.29 -21.12
CA THR A 810 0.88 0.96 -21.85
C THR A 810 -0.09 1.85 -21.08
N LEU A 811 -1.16 1.30 -20.50
CA LEU A 811 -2.09 2.04 -19.63
C LEU A 811 -1.38 2.59 -18.40
N PHE A 812 -0.50 1.79 -17.78
CA PHE A 812 0.31 2.20 -16.63
C PHE A 812 1.16 3.44 -16.92
N TYR A 813 1.80 3.47 -18.09
CA TYR A 813 2.60 4.60 -18.53
C TYR A 813 1.74 5.82 -18.87
N LEU A 814 0.69 5.64 -19.68
CA LEU A 814 -0.19 6.71 -20.13
C LEU A 814 -0.87 7.43 -18.96
N GLU A 815 -1.36 6.66 -17.99
CA GLU A 815 -2.03 7.19 -16.81
C GLU A 815 -1.11 8.09 -15.98
N GLN A 816 0.17 7.73 -15.82
CA GLN A 816 1.16 8.62 -15.19
C GLN A 816 1.34 9.94 -15.95
N GLU A 817 1.32 9.86 -17.28
CA GLU A 817 1.49 11.03 -18.14
C GLU A 817 0.32 12.01 -17.96
N ILE A 818 -0.91 11.51 -18.07
CA ILE A 818 -2.16 12.28 -17.89
C ILE A 818 -2.27 12.82 -16.45
N ALA A 819 -2.06 11.97 -15.44
CA ALA A 819 -2.13 12.36 -14.04
C ALA A 819 -1.11 13.47 -13.69
N SER A 820 0.11 13.40 -14.26
CA SER A 820 1.16 14.40 -14.02
C SER A 820 0.85 15.79 -14.60
N ARG A 821 -0.10 15.89 -15.52
CA ARG A 821 -0.61 17.15 -16.09
C ARG A 821 -1.88 17.62 -15.38
N GLY A 822 -2.74 16.68 -14.98
CA GLY A 822 -4.00 16.94 -14.27
C GLY A 822 -3.88 17.22 -12.77
N GLY A 823 -2.71 17.00 -12.16
CA GLY A 823 -2.47 17.26 -10.73
C GLY A 823 -3.21 16.30 -9.79
N ALA A 824 -3.75 15.21 -10.35
CA ALA A 824 -4.47 14.15 -9.65
C ALA A 824 -3.50 13.05 -9.20
N PRO A 825 -3.81 12.27 -8.15
CA PRO A 825 -3.06 11.06 -7.84
C PRO A 825 -3.13 10.08 -9.01
N THR A 826 -2.18 9.17 -9.10
CA THR A 826 -2.23 8.12 -10.11
C THR A 826 -3.39 7.16 -9.81
N LEU A 827 -4.16 6.79 -10.83
CA LEU A 827 -5.25 5.81 -10.71
C LEU A 827 -4.71 4.41 -10.40
N VAL A 828 -3.58 4.05 -11.00
CA VAL A 828 -2.87 2.81 -10.70
C VAL A 828 -1.81 3.12 -9.65
N ASP A 829 -1.93 2.58 -8.45
CA ASP A 829 -0.85 2.61 -7.45
C ASP A 829 -0.39 1.17 -7.19
N GLU A 830 0.84 0.85 -7.61
CA GLU A 830 1.43 -0.49 -7.47
C GLU A 830 1.51 -0.96 -6.01
N ARG A 831 1.40 -0.04 -5.04
CA ARG A 831 1.44 -0.35 -3.60
C ARG A 831 0.07 -0.78 -3.07
N MET A 832 -1.00 -0.25 -3.66
CA MET A 832 -2.38 -0.56 -3.29
C MET A 832 -2.94 -1.71 -4.13
N LEU A 833 -2.40 -1.89 -5.33
CA LEU A 833 -2.88 -2.84 -6.33
C LEU A 833 -1.80 -3.89 -6.55
N LYS A 834 -2.11 -5.15 -6.24
CA LYS A 834 -1.19 -6.27 -6.47
C LYS A 834 -1.08 -6.56 -7.96
N ILE A 835 -0.12 -5.91 -8.63
CA ILE A 835 0.19 -6.11 -10.04
C ILE A 835 1.15 -7.30 -10.15
N ALA A 836 0.69 -8.38 -10.78
CA ALA A 836 1.49 -9.58 -11.02
C ALA A 836 1.88 -9.75 -12.50
N THR A 837 1.42 -8.85 -13.37
CA THR A 837 1.67 -8.89 -14.81
C THR A 837 3.14 -8.65 -15.11
N PRO A 838 3.86 -9.61 -15.74
CA PRO A 838 5.24 -9.37 -16.15
C PRO A 838 5.30 -8.36 -17.30
N LEU A 839 6.48 -7.78 -17.54
CA LEU A 839 6.73 -6.97 -18.73
C LEU A 839 6.58 -7.84 -19.98
N PRO A 840 6.02 -7.30 -21.08
CA PRO A 840 5.83 -8.06 -22.30
C PRO A 840 7.18 -8.45 -22.92
N SER A 841 7.25 -9.66 -23.46
CA SER A 841 8.39 -10.10 -24.27
C SER A 841 8.35 -9.40 -25.63
N GLU A 842 9.07 -8.30 -25.75
CA GLU A 842 9.20 -7.57 -27.02
C GLU A 842 10.00 -8.35 -28.09
N GLN A 843 10.58 -9.50 -27.74
CA GLN A 843 11.15 -10.45 -28.71
C GLN A 843 10.06 -11.28 -29.41
N MET A 844 8.95 -11.57 -28.72
CA MET A 844 7.79 -12.25 -29.29
C MET A 844 6.82 -11.27 -29.95
N LEU A 845 6.74 -10.04 -29.43
CA LEU A 845 5.92 -8.96 -29.96
C LEU A 845 6.74 -7.94 -30.74
N TYR A 846 6.58 -7.91 -32.06
CA TYR A 846 7.11 -6.81 -32.84
C TYR A 846 6.37 -5.51 -32.50
N PRO A 847 7.05 -4.50 -31.91
CA PRO A 847 6.43 -3.26 -31.45
C PRO A 847 6.00 -2.33 -32.61
N GLY A 848 6.49 -2.58 -33.82
CA GLY A 848 6.34 -1.70 -34.96
C GLY A 848 7.63 -0.96 -35.33
N MET A 849 7.65 -0.33 -36.50
CA MET A 849 8.84 0.36 -37.02
C MET A 849 9.17 1.69 -36.33
N HIS A 850 8.21 2.26 -35.58
CA HIS A 850 8.35 3.54 -34.88
C HIS A 850 8.71 3.39 -33.40
N THR A 851 8.64 2.17 -32.87
CA THR A 851 8.84 1.89 -31.45
C THR A 851 10.03 0.96 -31.30
N PRO A 852 11.17 1.44 -30.78
CA PRO A 852 12.34 0.60 -30.62
C PRO A 852 12.09 -0.52 -29.59
N LEU A 853 12.80 -1.64 -29.75
CA LEU A 853 12.74 -2.75 -28.79
C LEU A 853 13.22 -2.31 -27.41
N SER A 854 12.60 -2.88 -26.37
CA SER A 854 12.78 -2.55 -24.95
C SER A 854 12.36 -1.12 -24.58
N TRP A 855 11.70 -0.38 -25.48
CA TRP A 855 11.27 0.99 -25.16
C TRP A 855 10.23 1.01 -24.06
N LEU A 856 9.24 0.11 -24.07
CA LEU A 856 8.17 0.11 -23.09
C LEU A 856 8.69 -0.31 -21.71
N SER A 857 9.50 -1.36 -21.64
CA SER A 857 10.14 -1.78 -20.38
C SER A 857 11.02 -0.68 -19.78
N THR A 858 11.80 0.00 -20.62
CA THR A 858 12.64 1.13 -20.21
C THR A 858 11.78 2.32 -19.74
N SER A 859 10.70 2.66 -20.47
CA SER A 859 9.78 3.73 -20.10
C SER A 859 9.01 3.45 -18.81
N VAL A 860 8.56 2.22 -18.58
CA VAL A 860 7.91 1.78 -17.33
C VAL A 860 8.89 1.91 -16.16
N SER A 861 10.17 1.56 -16.34
CA SER A 861 11.17 1.72 -15.28
C SER A 861 11.43 3.19 -14.92
N LEU A 862 11.42 4.10 -15.91
CA LEU A 862 11.47 5.55 -15.64
C LEU A 862 10.18 6.06 -14.99
N CYS A 863 9.02 5.58 -15.44
CA CYS A 863 7.72 5.92 -14.87
C CYS A 863 7.66 5.59 -13.37
N ARG A 864 8.16 4.41 -12.98
CA ARG A 864 8.29 4.02 -11.57
C ARG A 864 9.18 4.96 -10.77
N LEU A 865 10.34 5.33 -11.31
CA LEU A 865 11.24 6.28 -10.66
C LEU A 865 10.60 7.67 -10.53
N LYS A 866 9.82 8.11 -11.54
CA LYS A 866 9.08 9.37 -11.48
C LYS A 866 7.95 9.33 -10.44
N ARG A 867 7.25 8.20 -10.30
CA ARG A 867 6.25 7.99 -9.23
C ARG A 867 6.89 8.03 -7.85
N ASP A 868 8.05 7.40 -7.70
CA ASP A 868 8.84 7.43 -6.48
C ASP A 868 9.30 8.86 -6.15
N ILE A 869 9.78 9.63 -7.13
CA ILE A 869 10.06 11.07 -6.97
C ILE A 869 8.82 11.81 -6.47
N ILE A 870 7.65 11.59 -7.09
CA ILE A 870 6.41 12.28 -6.71
C ILE A 870 5.99 11.92 -5.29
N GLN A 871 6.07 10.64 -4.94
CA GLN A 871 5.70 10.14 -3.62
C GLN A 871 6.66 10.65 -2.55
N THR A 872 7.96 10.43 -2.74
CA THR A 872 9.03 10.81 -1.80
C THR A 872 9.12 12.31 -1.57
N VAL A 873 8.94 13.13 -2.62
CA VAL A 873 9.12 14.59 -2.53
C VAL A 873 7.80 15.31 -2.21
N TYR A 874 6.66 14.79 -2.68
CA TYR A 874 5.39 15.53 -2.67
C TYR A 874 4.21 14.85 -1.94
N ALA A 875 4.08 13.52 -1.93
CA ALA A 875 2.89 12.84 -1.37
C ALA A 875 3.09 12.24 0.04
N GLU A 876 4.24 11.61 0.31
CA GLU A 876 4.55 10.92 1.57
C GLU A 876 5.13 11.88 2.62
N ARG A 877 4.64 13.12 2.61
CA ARG A 877 4.99 14.05 3.65
C ARG A 877 4.24 13.67 4.90
N SER A 878 5.01 13.23 5.88
CA SER A 878 4.56 13.27 7.25
C SER A 878 4.15 14.74 7.55
N ALA A 879 2.90 15.03 7.93
CA ALA A 879 2.35 16.30 8.45
C ALA A 879 3.03 16.87 9.71
N ASN A 880 4.35 16.64 9.85
CA ASN A 880 5.27 17.41 10.71
C ASN A 880 6.56 17.92 10.05
N SER A 881 6.89 17.49 8.83
CA SER A 881 8.12 17.93 8.19
C SER A 881 7.76 18.62 6.89
N ARG A 882 7.82 19.96 6.90
CA ARG A 882 7.90 20.78 5.68
C ARG A 882 9.31 20.75 5.06
N THR A 883 10.24 20.00 5.67
CA THR A 883 11.66 19.93 5.29
C THR A 883 11.97 18.69 4.44
N ILE A 884 12.65 18.90 3.30
CA ILE A 884 13.21 17.84 2.44
C ILE A 884 14.73 17.86 2.59
N SER A 885 15.36 16.70 2.77
CA SER A 885 16.81 16.65 2.88
C SER A 885 17.48 16.78 1.51
N PHE A 886 18.60 17.49 1.46
CA PHE A 886 19.45 17.55 0.26
C PHE A 886 19.96 16.15 -0.16
N SER A 887 20.17 15.25 0.80
CA SER A 887 20.58 13.86 0.53
C SER A 887 19.50 13.04 -0.16
N THR A 888 18.21 13.25 0.18
CA THR A 888 17.09 12.60 -0.50
C THR A 888 17.05 13.04 -1.97
N ILE A 889 17.10 14.35 -2.22
CA ILE A 889 17.14 14.89 -3.58
C ILE A 889 18.36 14.37 -4.34
N SER A 890 19.54 14.37 -3.71
CA SER A 890 20.77 13.87 -4.31
C SER A 890 20.73 12.37 -4.63
N SER A 891 20.16 11.54 -3.77
CA SER A 891 19.94 10.12 -4.02
C SER A 891 18.98 9.87 -5.18
N LEU A 892 17.87 10.62 -5.26
CA LEU A 892 16.92 10.52 -6.37
C LEU A 892 17.55 10.95 -7.71
N LEU A 893 18.39 11.98 -7.70
CA LEU A 893 19.21 12.37 -8.86
C LEU A 893 20.23 11.30 -9.25
N LEU A 894 20.91 10.67 -8.27
CA LEU A 894 21.82 9.55 -8.53
C LEU A 894 21.08 8.33 -9.09
N SER A 895 19.86 8.03 -8.61
CA SER A 895 19.02 6.96 -9.16
C SER A 895 18.62 7.24 -10.61
N LEU A 896 18.25 8.49 -10.93
CA LEU A 896 18.03 8.92 -12.31
C LEU A 896 19.30 8.72 -13.15
N GLN A 897 20.46 9.16 -12.66
CA GLN A 897 21.72 9.02 -13.39
C GLN A 897 22.09 7.54 -13.63
N LYS A 898 21.96 6.69 -12.60
CA LYS A 898 22.18 5.25 -12.72
C LYS A 898 21.23 4.65 -13.76
N TRP A 899 19.97 5.06 -13.73
CA TRP A 899 19.01 4.65 -14.74
C TRP A 899 19.47 5.04 -16.15
N MET A 900 19.91 6.29 -16.37
CA MET A 900 20.43 6.77 -17.66
C MET A 900 21.68 6.01 -18.11
N GLN A 901 22.55 5.57 -17.19
CA GLN A 901 23.71 4.76 -17.52
C GLN A 901 23.32 3.34 -17.98
N LEU A 902 22.26 2.79 -17.39
CA LEU A 902 21.78 1.42 -17.58
C LEU A 902 20.83 1.26 -18.78
N ILE A 903 20.35 2.35 -19.39
CA ILE A 903 19.49 2.21 -20.57
C ILE A 903 20.25 1.51 -21.72
N PRO A 904 19.56 0.65 -22.50
CA PRO A 904 20.16 -0.02 -23.64
C PRO A 904 20.84 0.98 -24.60
N PRO A 905 22.02 0.65 -25.18
CA PRO A 905 22.75 1.57 -26.05
C PRO A 905 21.92 2.11 -27.23
N HIS A 906 21.04 1.29 -27.81
CA HIS A 906 20.18 1.70 -28.92
C HIS A 906 18.99 2.61 -28.51
N LEU A 907 18.83 2.87 -27.21
CA LEU A 907 17.88 3.85 -26.66
C LEU A 907 18.58 5.11 -26.13
N LYS A 908 19.90 5.25 -26.34
CA LYS A 908 20.64 6.46 -25.96
C LYS A 908 20.57 7.49 -27.09
N HIS A 909 20.34 8.76 -26.73
CA HIS A 909 20.18 9.85 -27.70
C HIS A 909 21.49 10.23 -28.41
N ASP A 910 22.64 9.96 -27.81
CA ASP A 910 23.98 10.22 -28.36
C ASP A 910 24.48 9.14 -29.33
N VAL A 911 23.74 8.04 -29.47
CA VAL A 911 24.02 6.96 -30.43
C VAL A 911 23.23 7.24 -31.71
N PRO A 912 23.78 7.00 -32.92
CA PRO A 912 23.02 7.14 -34.17
C PRO A 912 21.75 6.29 -34.18
N LEU A 913 20.59 6.92 -34.40
CA LEU A 913 19.28 6.27 -34.38
C LEU A 913 18.63 6.24 -35.77
N PRO A 914 17.86 5.20 -36.11
CA PRO A 914 16.97 5.22 -37.26
C PRO A 914 15.99 6.42 -37.17
N PRO A 915 15.67 7.12 -38.28
CA PRO A 915 14.75 8.25 -38.26
C PRO A 915 13.41 7.94 -37.58
N THR A 916 12.88 6.73 -37.77
CA THR A 916 11.60 6.30 -37.18
C THR A 916 11.64 6.10 -35.67
N HIS A 917 12.82 5.90 -35.06
CA HIS A 917 12.98 5.73 -33.61
C HIS A 917 13.28 7.03 -32.88
N LYS A 918 13.70 8.09 -33.60
CA LYS A 918 14.15 9.36 -33.01
C LYS A 918 13.13 9.94 -32.05
N ARG A 919 11.83 9.96 -32.41
CA ARG A 919 10.76 10.47 -31.55
C ARG A 919 10.63 9.68 -30.25
N ALA A 920 10.49 8.35 -30.33
CA ALA A 920 10.32 7.51 -29.15
C ALA A 920 11.52 7.63 -28.19
N VAL A 921 12.75 7.66 -28.71
CA VAL A 921 13.96 7.86 -27.90
C VAL A 921 13.99 9.28 -27.33
N ALA A 922 13.69 10.32 -28.10
CA ALA A 922 13.67 11.68 -27.60
C ALA A 922 12.64 11.88 -26.48
N VAL A 923 11.42 11.33 -26.61
CA VAL A 923 10.39 11.36 -25.54
C VAL A 923 10.90 10.73 -24.25
N LEU A 924 11.60 9.58 -24.35
CA LEU A 924 12.20 8.92 -23.20
C LEU A 924 13.24 9.81 -22.48
N HIS A 925 14.11 10.48 -23.24
CA HIS A 925 15.11 11.40 -22.69
C HIS A 925 14.50 12.71 -22.18
N LEU A 926 13.44 13.23 -22.82
CA LEU A 926 12.70 14.39 -22.33
C LEU A 926 11.97 14.10 -21.02
N GLN A 927 11.41 12.90 -20.84
CA GLN A 927 10.83 12.47 -19.55
C GLN A 927 11.90 12.36 -18.45
N TYR A 928 13.11 11.92 -18.81
CA TYR A 928 14.24 11.89 -17.89
C TYR A 928 14.62 13.30 -17.43
N TRP A 929 14.86 14.22 -18.36
CA TRP A 929 15.19 15.60 -18.01
C TRP A 929 14.04 16.33 -17.31
N ALA A 930 12.79 16.06 -17.67
CA ALA A 930 11.63 16.58 -16.97
C ALA A 930 11.57 16.11 -15.50
N SER A 931 12.01 14.87 -15.22
CA SER A 931 12.11 14.34 -13.86
C SER A 931 13.26 15.01 -13.08
N THR A 932 14.38 15.30 -13.74
CA THR A 932 15.49 16.10 -13.19
C THR A 932 15.05 17.54 -12.88
N ILE A 933 14.33 18.20 -13.79
CA ILE A 933 13.75 19.54 -13.60
C ILE A 933 12.75 19.50 -12.43
N LEU A 934 11.89 18.49 -12.35
CA LEU A 934 10.92 18.33 -11.27
C LEU A 934 11.60 18.27 -9.89
N LEU A 935 12.78 17.65 -9.78
CA LEU A 935 13.58 17.58 -8.56
C LEU A 935 14.33 18.89 -8.25
N CYS A 936 14.90 19.55 -9.27
CA CYS A 936 15.86 20.64 -9.07
C CYS A 936 15.24 22.06 -9.15
N ARG A 937 14.08 22.22 -9.79
CA ARG A 937 13.44 23.54 -9.98
C ARG A 937 13.16 24.33 -8.69
N PRO A 938 12.85 23.73 -7.53
CA PRO A 938 12.58 24.53 -6.33
C PRO A 938 13.81 25.32 -5.85
N PHE A 939 15.01 24.79 -6.06
CA PHE A 939 16.26 25.47 -5.67
C PHE A 939 16.51 26.73 -6.51
N LEU A 940 16.25 26.64 -7.82
CA LEU A 940 16.38 27.78 -8.73
C LEU A 940 15.36 28.87 -8.40
N LEU A 941 14.11 28.51 -8.10
CA LEU A 941 13.12 29.50 -7.69
C LEU A 941 13.55 30.19 -6.38
N TYR A 942 14.04 29.43 -5.40
CA TYR A 942 14.47 29.99 -4.12
C TYR A 942 15.64 30.97 -4.28
N LEU A 943 16.58 30.72 -5.20
CA LEU A 943 17.65 31.67 -5.51
C LEU A 943 17.14 32.96 -6.16
N VAL A 944 16.08 32.90 -6.94
CA VAL A 944 15.48 34.10 -7.55
C VAL A 944 14.77 34.95 -6.49
N LEU A 945 14.00 34.31 -5.61
CA LEU A 945 13.11 35.01 -4.67
C LEU A 945 13.79 35.43 -3.36
N LYS A 946 14.69 34.58 -2.83
CA LYS A 946 15.14 34.67 -1.43
C LYS A 946 16.66 34.68 -1.28
N TYR A 947 17.41 35.03 -2.34
CA TYR A 947 18.88 35.02 -2.34
C TYR A 947 19.53 35.72 -1.13
N GLY A 948 19.02 36.90 -0.77
CA GLY A 948 19.54 37.70 0.35
C GLY A 948 19.38 37.03 1.73
N THR A 949 18.49 36.06 1.86
CA THR A 949 18.21 35.35 3.13
C THR A 949 19.04 34.08 3.32
N LEU A 950 19.80 33.65 2.30
CA LEU A 950 20.63 32.44 2.35
C LEU A 950 21.99 32.70 3.04
N GLY A 951 22.37 31.81 3.97
CA GLY A 951 23.72 31.76 4.52
C GLY A 951 24.76 31.33 3.46
N SER A 952 26.01 31.79 3.60
CA SER A 952 27.09 31.62 2.61
C SER A 952 27.41 30.16 2.24
N SER A 953 27.26 29.20 3.17
CA SER A 953 27.49 27.77 2.90
C SER A 953 26.36 27.10 2.08
N LYS A 954 25.12 27.58 2.21
CA LYS A 954 23.95 27.02 1.48
C LYS A 954 23.85 27.54 0.05
N LYS A 955 24.28 28.78 -0.18
CA LYS A 955 24.27 29.41 -1.51
C LYS A 955 24.94 28.52 -2.55
N ILE A 956 26.09 27.94 -2.22
CA ILE A 956 26.85 27.05 -3.11
C ILE A 956 26.01 25.86 -3.61
N TRP A 957 25.20 25.25 -2.74
CA TRP A 957 24.41 24.07 -3.10
C TRP A 957 23.12 24.40 -3.82
N PHE A 958 22.45 25.48 -3.42
CA PHE A 958 21.34 26.02 -4.21
C PHE A 958 21.81 26.42 -5.60
N GLU A 959 22.97 27.07 -5.74
CA GLU A 959 23.58 27.43 -7.03
C GLU A 959 23.92 26.20 -7.86
N ARG A 960 24.47 25.13 -7.25
CA ARG A 960 24.75 23.86 -7.94
C ARG A 960 23.47 23.17 -8.44
N MET A 961 22.45 23.00 -7.59
CA MET A 961 21.19 22.36 -7.98
C MET A 961 20.42 23.20 -9.00
N SER A 962 20.52 24.53 -8.89
CA SER A 962 19.98 25.45 -9.89
C SER A 962 20.70 25.31 -11.22
N LYS A 963 22.03 25.16 -11.20
CA LYS A 963 22.81 24.90 -12.41
C LYS A 963 22.47 23.55 -13.03
N THR A 964 22.24 22.50 -12.23
CA THR A 964 21.70 21.21 -12.72
C THR A 964 20.31 21.38 -13.35
N CYS A 965 19.44 22.20 -12.75
CA CYS A 965 18.11 22.47 -13.33
C CYS A 965 18.21 23.20 -14.67
N ILE A 966 19.12 24.18 -14.78
CA ILE A 966 19.37 24.94 -16.00
C ILE A 966 20.00 24.03 -17.07
N ASP A 967 20.98 23.21 -16.71
CA ASP A 967 21.61 22.22 -17.61
C ASP A 967 20.58 21.22 -18.14
N ALA A 968 19.70 20.71 -17.28
CA ALA A 968 18.60 19.84 -17.71
C ALA A 968 17.65 20.52 -18.70
N ALA A 969 17.35 21.81 -18.50
CA ALA A 969 16.55 22.60 -19.43
C ALA A 969 17.29 22.87 -20.75
N GLN A 970 18.60 23.12 -20.72
CA GLN A 970 19.44 23.28 -21.91
C GLN A 970 19.53 21.97 -22.72
N LYS A 971 19.73 20.84 -22.05
CA LYS A 971 19.74 19.52 -22.71
C LYS A 971 18.38 19.16 -23.29
N SER A 972 17.29 19.51 -22.59
CA SER A 972 15.93 19.38 -23.13
C SER A 972 15.73 20.27 -24.36
N LEU A 973 16.23 21.51 -24.32
CA LEU A 973 16.17 22.44 -25.46
C LEU A 973 16.91 21.89 -26.68
N VAL A 974 18.11 21.33 -26.52
CA VAL A 974 18.87 20.70 -27.61
C VAL A 974 18.10 19.53 -28.23
N ILE A 975 17.49 18.67 -27.41
CA ILE A 975 16.67 17.54 -27.90
C ILE A 975 15.44 18.07 -28.66
N LEU A 976 14.77 19.10 -28.13
CA LEU A 976 13.59 19.70 -28.77
C LEU A 976 13.93 20.42 -30.08
N GLN A 977 15.08 21.09 -30.15
CA GLN A 977 15.60 21.70 -31.38
C GLN A 977 15.93 20.63 -32.43
N GLN A 978 16.58 19.54 -32.02
CA GLN A 978 16.86 18.42 -32.92
C GLN A 978 15.56 17.78 -33.43
N LEU A 979 14.54 17.63 -32.57
CA LEU A 979 13.21 17.18 -32.99
C LEU A 979 12.54 18.18 -33.94
N ALA A 980 12.74 19.48 -33.77
CA ALA A 980 12.22 20.50 -34.68
C ALA A 980 12.91 20.39 -36.06
N ASP A 981 14.23 20.29 -36.09
CA ASP A 981 15.04 20.16 -37.30
C ASP A 981 14.73 18.85 -38.06
N ASP A 982 14.45 17.77 -37.32
CA ASP A 982 14.03 16.48 -37.86
C ASP A 982 12.54 16.42 -38.23
N GLY A 983 11.76 17.49 -37.99
CA GLY A 983 10.31 17.52 -38.24
C GLY A 983 9.49 16.54 -37.40
N ALA A 984 9.99 16.17 -36.22
CA ALA A 984 9.44 15.14 -35.34
C ALA A 984 8.73 15.68 -34.08
N LEU A 985 8.61 17.01 -33.93
CA LEU A 985 7.73 17.63 -32.93
C LEU A 985 6.27 17.41 -33.29
N SER A 986 5.44 17.11 -32.28
CA SER A 986 4.01 16.84 -32.48
C SER A 986 3.15 17.65 -31.53
N SER A 987 2.09 18.25 -32.08
CA SER A 987 1.00 18.86 -31.33
C SER A 987 -0.25 17.97 -31.23
N LEU A 988 -0.14 16.69 -31.64
CA LEU A 988 -1.23 15.71 -31.51
C LEU A 988 -1.43 15.21 -30.08
N THR A 989 -0.42 15.40 -29.24
CA THR A 989 -0.47 15.17 -27.79
C THR A 989 -0.03 16.44 -27.08
N ALA A 990 -0.39 16.60 -25.81
CA ALA A 990 0.07 17.73 -25.00
C ALA A 990 1.54 17.61 -24.55
N PHE A 991 2.27 16.54 -24.93
CA PHE A 991 3.59 16.23 -24.38
C PHE A 991 4.66 17.26 -24.75
N ASP A 992 4.87 17.50 -26.04
CA ASP A 992 5.97 18.36 -26.52
C ASP A 992 5.77 19.81 -26.08
N SER A 993 4.55 20.34 -26.22
CA SER A 993 4.20 21.70 -25.76
C SER A 993 4.27 21.86 -24.24
N THR A 994 3.95 20.82 -23.46
CA THR A 994 4.21 20.81 -22.01
C THR A 994 5.71 20.88 -21.68
N CYS A 995 6.54 20.12 -22.41
CA CYS A 995 8.00 20.14 -22.22
C CYS A 995 8.60 21.50 -22.56
N ILE A 996 8.17 22.12 -23.66
CA ILE A 996 8.63 23.45 -24.07
C ILE A 996 8.23 24.52 -23.05
N LEU A 997 6.97 24.51 -22.59
CA LEU A 997 6.52 25.44 -21.54
C LEU A 997 7.37 25.30 -20.26
N ARG A 998 7.66 24.05 -19.84
CA ARG A 998 8.50 23.80 -18.65
C ARG A 998 9.88 24.41 -18.78
N ILE A 999 10.56 24.29 -19.92
CA ILE A 999 11.90 24.86 -20.09
C ILE A 999 11.88 26.39 -20.20
N ILE A 1000 10.84 26.98 -20.80
CA ILE A 1000 10.64 28.44 -20.82
C ILE A 1000 10.59 28.98 -19.39
N MET A 1001 9.82 28.32 -18.51
CA MET A 1001 9.74 28.71 -17.10
C MET A 1001 11.09 28.64 -16.39
N ILE A 1002 11.90 27.61 -16.66
CA ILE A 1002 13.25 27.50 -16.09
C ILE A 1002 14.17 28.60 -16.62
N PHE A 1003 14.13 28.93 -17.91
CA PHE A 1003 14.96 30.01 -18.47
C PHE A 1003 14.54 31.40 -17.98
N ILE A 1004 13.24 31.64 -17.71
CA ILE A 1004 12.78 32.87 -17.03
C ILE A 1004 13.45 32.99 -15.66
N LEU A 1005 13.46 31.92 -14.87
CA LEU A 1005 14.11 31.92 -13.55
C LEU A 1005 15.63 32.09 -13.66
N ALA A 1006 16.26 31.43 -14.63
CA ALA A 1006 17.70 31.56 -14.89
C ALA A 1006 18.09 32.99 -15.27
N PHE A 1007 17.32 33.63 -16.16
CA PHE A 1007 17.49 35.03 -16.53
C PHE A 1007 17.23 35.95 -15.33
N GLY A 1008 16.20 35.67 -14.54
CA GLY A 1008 15.87 36.38 -13.32
C GLY A 1008 17.02 36.43 -12.33
N HIS A 1009 17.68 35.28 -12.13
CA HIS A 1009 18.79 35.09 -11.19
C HIS A 1009 20.13 35.67 -11.70
N THR A 1010 20.47 35.47 -12.97
CA THR A 1010 21.82 35.76 -13.51
C THR A 1010 21.90 37.01 -14.37
N LYS A 1011 20.76 37.49 -14.89
CA LYS A 1011 20.65 38.57 -15.88
C LYS A 1011 21.44 38.35 -17.19
N MET A 1012 21.86 37.11 -17.48
CA MET A 1012 22.61 36.79 -18.70
C MET A 1012 21.71 36.71 -19.94
N GLN A 1013 22.05 37.45 -20.99
CA GLN A 1013 21.21 37.61 -22.19
C GLN A 1013 20.97 36.30 -22.98
N HIS A 1014 21.87 35.31 -22.88
CA HIS A 1014 21.68 34.05 -23.59
C HIS A 1014 20.47 33.24 -23.09
N TYR A 1015 20.04 33.40 -21.82
CA TYR A 1015 18.80 32.76 -21.35
C TYR A 1015 17.55 33.40 -21.97
N ARG A 1016 17.58 34.70 -22.25
CA ARG A 1016 16.51 35.36 -23.01
C ARG A 1016 16.46 34.84 -24.45
N ALA A 1017 17.60 34.66 -25.10
CA ALA A 1017 17.67 34.02 -26.40
C ALA A 1017 17.09 32.58 -26.39
N ASN A 1018 17.30 31.82 -25.32
CA ASN A 1018 16.70 30.49 -25.17
C ASN A 1018 15.17 30.51 -24.98
N ILE A 1019 14.62 31.52 -24.29
CA ILE A 1019 13.17 31.73 -24.18
C ILE A 1019 12.58 32.03 -25.57
N GLU A 1020 13.20 32.96 -26.30
CA GLU A 1020 12.78 33.34 -27.65
C GLU A 1020 12.83 32.15 -28.62
N ALA A 1021 13.92 31.36 -28.59
CA ALA A 1021 14.04 30.14 -29.38
C ALA A 1021 12.96 29.09 -29.03
N SER A 1022 12.62 28.96 -27.75
CA SER A 1022 11.56 28.04 -27.29
C SER A 1022 10.16 28.46 -27.74
N LEU A 1023 9.87 29.77 -27.72
CA LEU A 1023 8.63 30.31 -28.27
C LEU A 1023 8.53 30.13 -29.78
N GLU A 1024 9.65 30.28 -30.49
CA GLU A 1024 9.68 30.07 -31.94
C GLU A 1024 9.39 28.62 -32.31
N MET A 1025 9.93 27.65 -31.54
CA MET A 1025 9.57 26.24 -31.71
C MET A 1025 8.07 25.99 -31.50
N LEU A 1026 7.46 26.59 -30.47
CA LEU A 1026 6.01 26.48 -30.23
C LEU A 1026 5.19 27.04 -31.40
N LYS A 1027 5.61 28.18 -31.95
CA LYS A 1027 4.96 28.77 -33.13
C LYS A 1027 5.14 27.92 -34.38
N SER A 1028 6.27 27.25 -34.55
CA SER A 1028 6.53 26.37 -35.70
C SER A 1028 5.76 25.04 -35.63
N MET A 1029 5.29 24.63 -34.45
CA MET A 1029 4.42 23.46 -34.31
C MET A 1029 3.00 23.78 -34.83
N PRO A 1030 2.22 22.78 -35.27
CA PRO A 1030 0.83 23.02 -35.63
C PRO A 1030 0.03 23.53 -34.42
N GLN A 1031 -0.67 24.66 -34.59
CA GLN A 1031 -1.39 25.35 -33.51
C GLN A 1031 -2.71 24.65 -33.16
N ILE A 1032 -2.57 23.56 -32.42
CA ILE A 1032 -3.65 22.65 -32.04
C ILE A 1032 -3.83 22.64 -30.53
N GLY A 1033 -5.08 22.73 -30.05
CA GLY A 1033 -5.46 22.45 -28.67
C GLY A 1033 -4.54 23.12 -27.63
N PHE A 1034 -3.91 22.30 -26.80
CA PHE A 1034 -2.98 22.74 -25.75
C PHE A 1034 -1.82 23.58 -26.29
N THR A 1035 -1.23 23.21 -27.44
CA THR A 1035 -0.11 23.93 -28.05
C THR A 1035 -0.51 25.34 -28.44
N LYS A 1036 -1.68 25.50 -29.09
CA LYS A 1036 -2.21 26.82 -29.46
C LYS A 1036 -2.32 27.74 -28.24
N MET A 1037 -2.90 27.22 -27.16
CA MET A 1037 -3.12 28.01 -25.95
C MET A 1037 -1.80 28.48 -25.33
N VAL A 1038 -0.78 27.61 -25.24
CA VAL A 1038 0.56 28.00 -24.75
C VAL A 1038 1.20 29.07 -25.62
N THR A 1039 1.10 28.95 -26.94
CA THR A 1039 1.68 29.90 -27.89
C THR A 1039 1.08 31.30 -27.76
N GLU A 1040 -0.24 31.39 -27.50
CA GLU A 1040 -0.96 32.67 -27.35
C GLU A 1040 -0.73 33.32 -25.98
N GLU A 1041 -0.76 32.55 -24.89
CA GLU A 1041 -0.70 33.11 -23.52
C GLU A 1041 0.71 33.45 -23.03
N THR A 1042 1.71 32.62 -23.38
CA THR A 1042 3.07 32.75 -22.81
C THR A 1042 3.72 34.12 -23.11
N PRO A 1043 3.63 34.69 -24.33
CA PRO A 1043 4.20 35.99 -24.64
C PRO A 1043 3.57 37.16 -23.86
N LEU A 1044 2.25 37.10 -23.59
CA LEU A 1044 1.56 38.11 -22.78
C LEU A 1044 2.12 38.15 -21.36
N ARG A 1045 2.38 36.98 -20.78
CA ARG A 1045 2.95 36.85 -19.43
C ARG A 1045 4.41 37.28 -19.34
N LEU A 1046 5.20 37.06 -20.38
CA LEU A 1046 6.56 37.59 -20.46
C LEU A 1046 6.59 39.12 -20.51
N THR A 1047 5.56 39.73 -21.11
CA THR A 1047 5.41 41.19 -21.14
C THR A 1047 5.05 41.74 -19.76
N ASP A 1048 4.13 41.09 -19.02
CA ASP A 1048 3.81 41.41 -17.62
C ASP A 1048 5.07 41.38 -16.71
N LEU A 1049 6.04 40.54 -17.07
CA LEU A 1049 7.33 40.34 -16.41
C LEU A 1049 8.39 41.43 -16.67
N GLY A 1050 8.10 42.35 -17.60
CA GLY A 1050 9.11 43.25 -18.16
C GLY A 1050 10.15 42.57 -19.05
N ILE A 1051 9.90 41.33 -19.51
CA ILE A 1051 10.73 40.62 -20.50
C ILE A 1051 10.09 40.85 -21.88
N THR A 1052 10.24 42.07 -22.41
CA THR A 1052 9.71 42.49 -23.73
C THR A 1052 10.71 42.18 -24.86
N SER A 1053 10.24 42.02 -26.10
CA SER A 1053 11.09 41.75 -27.29
C SER A 1053 12.02 42.91 -27.71
N ASP A 1054 11.80 44.14 -27.24
CA ASP A 1054 12.63 45.29 -27.60
C ASP A 1054 14.05 45.20 -27.00
N LYS A 1055 15.06 45.44 -27.85
CA LYS A 1055 16.50 45.27 -27.55
C LYS A 1055 17.14 46.47 -26.82
N HIS A 1056 16.40 47.54 -26.55
CA HIS A 1056 16.96 48.82 -26.07
C HIS A 1056 16.41 49.36 -24.73
N SER A 1057 15.45 48.70 -24.08
CA SER A 1057 15.05 49.04 -22.70
C SER A 1057 15.75 48.12 -21.70
N ASN A 1058 16.80 48.64 -21.06
CA ASN A 1058 17.51 47.92 -19.99
C ASN A 1058 16.80 48.10 -18.63
N THR A 1059 15.47 47.94 -18.61
CA THR A 1059 14.69 47.94 -17.37
C THR A 1059 14.76 46.54 -16.78
N GLY A 1060 15.42 46.41 -15.62
CA GLY A 1060 15.64 45.13 -14.96
C GLY A 1060 14.33 44.36 -14.72
N VAL A 1061 14.39 43.03 -14.84
CA VAL A 1061 13.26 42.14 -14.54
C VAL A 1061 12.80 42.38 -13.10
N LEU A 1062 11.58 42.88 -12.94
CA LEU A 1062 10.92 43.07 -11.65
C LEU A 1062 10.37 41.70 -11.21
N LEU A 1063 11.12 41.05 -10.33
CA LEU A 1063 10.77 39.75 -9.76
C LEU A 1063 10.53 39.96 -8.27
N ASP A 1064 9.44 40.65 -7.93
CA ASP A 1064 8.97 40.69 -6.54
C ASP A 1064 8.14 39.41 -6.23
N ASP A 1065 8.02 39.07 -4.95
CA ASP A 1065 7.31 37.86 -4.49
C ASP A 1065 5.85 37.82 -5.00
N ASP A 1066 5.22 38.98 -5.21
CA ASP A 1066 3.83 39.11 -5.67
C ASP A 1066 3.70 38.93 -7.19
N LEU A 1067 4.66 39.40 -7.98
CA LEU A 1067 4.67 39.32 -9.44
C LEU A 1067 5.04 37.91 -9.90
N ILE A 1068 6.00 37.24 -9.23
CA ILE A 1068 6.30 35.81 -9.48
C ILE A 1068 5.14 34.92 -9.03
N ALA A 1069 4.48 35.22 -7.91
CA ALA A 1069 3.24 34.54 -7.53
C ALA A 1069 2.12 34.78 -8.55
N GLN A 1070 2.01 35.98 -9.12
CA GLN A 1070 1.09 36.31 -10.21
C GLN A 1070 1.44 35.60 -11.52
N LEU A 1071 2.71 35.47 -11.91
CA LEU A 1071 3.11 34.79 -13.14
C LEU A 1071 2.80 33.30 -13.16
N TRP A 1072 3.03 32.65 -12.02
CA TRP A 1072 2.80 31.23 -11.85
C TRP A 1072 1.36 30.92 -11.41
N GLY A 1073 0.59 31.95 -11.06
CA GLY A 1073 -0.84 31.90 -10.76
C GLY A 1073 -1.77 32.39 -11.88
N ASN A 1074 -1.28 33.17 -12.86
CA ASN A 1074 -2.08 33.78 -13.94
C ASN A 1074 -1.86 33.15 -15.34
N LEU A 1075 -0.86 32.27 -15.55
CA LEU A 1075 -1.02 31.23 -16.58
C LEU A 1075 -2.23 30.42 -16.11
N ASP A 1076 -3.37 30.55 -16.79
CA ASP A 1076 -4.73 30.17 -16.36
C ASP A 1076 -4.77 29.06 -15.30
N ALA A 1077 -5.58 29.21 -14.23
CA ALA A 1077 -5.73 28.20 -13.17
C ALA A 1077 -6.17 26.81 -13.70
N ASN A 1078 -6.59 26.76 -14.96
CA ASN A 1078 -6.82 25.54 -15.72
C ASN A 1078 -5.61 24.81 -16.25
N PHE A 1079 -4.44 25.46 -16.39
CA PHE A 1079 -3.41 24.95 -17.26
C PHE A 1079 -2.23 24.32 -16.50
N MET A 1080 -1.80 24.98 -15.44
CA MET A 1080 -0.79 24.47 -14.53
C MET A 1080 -1.46 24.23 -13.18
N THR A 1081 -1.39 22.98 -12.69
CA THR A 1081 -2.03 22.63 -11.43
C THR A 1081 -1.37 23.41 -10.30
N PRO A 1082 -2.10 23.70 -9.21
CA PRO A 1082 -1.49 24.31 -8.04
C PRO A 1082 -0.33 23.50 -7.46
N LEU A 1083 -0.22 22.20 -7.79
CA LEU A 1083 0.96 21.38 -7.53
C LEU A 1083 2.23 21.95 -8.21
N GLN A 1084 2.14 22.61 -9.36
CA GLN A 1084 3.31 23.24 -10.00
C GLN A 1084 3.64 24.62 -9.43
N THR A 1085 2.66 25.29 -8.82
CA THR A 1085 2.78 26.63 -8.19
C THR A 1085 3.13 26.53 -6.68
N GLN A 1086 2.64 25.51 -5.96
CA GLN A 1086 2.90 25.24 -4.53
C GLN A 1086 4.20 24.47 -4.28
N GLN A 1087 4.75 23.77 -5.29
CA GLN A 1087 5.98 23.00 -5.15
C GLN A 1087 7.24 23.86 -4.93
N SER A 1088 7.11 25.18 -4.82
CA SER A 1088 8.24 26.07 -4.94
C SER A 1088 8.37 27.11 -3.81
N LEU A 1089 7.35 27.32 -2.97
CA LEU A 1089 7.37 28.38 -1.95
C LEU A 1089 7.45 27.89 -0.49
N ASP A 1090 7.05 26.65 -0.20
CA ASP A 1090 6.95 26.11 1.17
C ASP A 1090 7.89 24.91 1.45
N LEU A 1091 8.80 24.60 0.51
CA LEU A 1091 9.86 23.60 0.69
C LEU A 1091 10.99 24.19 1.54
N ALA A 1092 11.13 23.71 2.77
CA ALA A 1092 12.33 23.95 3.57
C ALA A 1092 13.36 22.84 3.29
N PHE A 1093 14.65 23.14 3.31
CA PHE A 1093 15.71 22.14 3.20
C PHE A 1093 16.44 22.02 4.54
N ASP A 1094 16.76 20.79 4.96
CA ASP A 1094 17.42 20.53 6.25
C ASP A 1094 18.89 20.99 6.24
N ASP A 1095 19.32 21.62 7.34
CA ASP A 1095 20.60 22.31 7.54
C ASP A 1095 21.63 21.48 8.34
N ALA A 1096 21.21 20.34 8.91
CA ALA A 1096 21.98 19.62 9.91
C ALA A 1096 22.92 18.53 9.37
N SER A 1097 22.72 18.05 8.13
CA SER A 1097 23.68 17.15 7.50
C SER A 1097 24.90 17.94 7.05
N SER A 1098 26.10 17.56 7.52
CA SER A 1098 27.35 18.02 6.91
C SER A 1098 27.19 17.90 5.40
N PHE A 1099 27.55 18.96 4.66
CA PHE A 1099 27.78 18.86 3.22
C PHE A 1099 28.95 17.90 3.03
N ASP A 1100 28.70 16.60 3.23
CA ASP A 1100 29.72 15.60 3.04
C ASP A 1100 29.91 15.57 1.55
N ILE A 1101 31.07 16.08 1.16
CA ILE A 1101 31.50 16.25 -0.21
C ILE A 1101 31.70 14.83 -0.74
N ASN A 1102 30.61 14.16 -1.12
CA ASN A 1102 30.71 12.95 -1.91
C ASN A 1102 31.36 13.38 -3.23
N SER A 1103 32.59 12.91 -3.44
CA SER A 1103 33.36 13.16 -4.67
C SER A 1103 32.61 12.74 -5.93
N GLU A 1104 31.65 11.81 -5.82
CA GLU A 1104 30.76 11.39 -6.91
C GLU A 1104 29.69 12.44 -7.27
N ILE A 1105 29.22 13.26 -6.32
CA ILE A 1105 28.32 14.39 -6.60
C ILE A 1105 29.10 15.55 -7.24
N LEU A 1106 30.36 15.75 -6.83
CA LEU A 1106 31.26 16.69 -7.53
C LEU A 1106 31.45 16.28 -9.00
N GLN A 1107 31.47 14.98 -9.31
CA GLN A 1107 31.49 14.47 -10.69
C GLN A 1107 30.15 14.68 -11.44
N PHE A 1108 29.00 14.69 -10.75
CA PHE A 1108 27.70 15.05 -11.33
C PHE A 1108 27.67 16.52 -11.78
N THR A 1109 28.40 17.39 -11.07
CA THR A 1109 28.61 18.80 -11.42
C THR A 1109 29.91 19.03 -12.20
N ASN A 1110 30.28 18.15 -13.15
CA ASN A 1110 31.18 18.55 -14.27
C ASN A 1110 30.40 19.53 -15.17
N LEU A 1111 30.14 20.66 -14.56
CA LEU A 1111 29.49 21.82 -15.06
C LEU A 1111 30.37 22.37 -16.16
N ASP A 1112 29.79 22.67 -17.31
CA ASP A 1112 30.45 23.53 -18.26
C ASP A 1112 30.93 24.80 -17.52
N GLU A 1113 32.25 25.01 -17.53
CA GLU A 1113 32.89 26.16 -16.88
C GLU A 1113 32.46 27.48 -17.54
N SER A 1114 31.83 27.41 -18.72
CA SER A 1114 31.23 28.54 -19.43
C SER A 1114 30.08 29.22 -18.68
N ILE A 1115 29.39 28.51 -17.78
CA ILE A 1115 28.31 29.08 -16.96
C ILE A 1115 28.94 29.67 -15.70
N VAL A 1116 29.38 30.92 -15.81
CA VAL A 1116 29.91 31.75 -14.73
C VAL A 1116 28.74 32.45 -14.02
N ILE A 1117 28.51 32.10 -12.75
CA ILE A 1117 27.59 32.83 -11.87
C ILE A 1117 28.45 33.84 -11.12
N ASP A 1118 28.50 35.10 -11.57
CA ASP A 1118 29.18 36.18 -10.85
C ASP A 1118 28.17 36.92 -9.94
N PRO A 1119 28.17 36.65 -8.63
CA PRO A 1119 27.25 37.28 -7.69
C PRO A 1119 27.54 38.78 -7.45
N SER A 1120 28.71 39.30 -7.86
CA SER A 1120 29.08 40.70 -7.62
C SER A 1120 28.35 41.70 -8.53
N HIS A 1121 27.88 41.25 -9.69
CA HIS A 1121 27.10 42.06 -10.63
C HIS A 1121 25.59 42.07 -10.32
N ALA A 1122 25.05 41.07 -9.61
CA ALA A 1122 23.61 40.92 -9.41
C ALA A 1122 23.02 41.77 -8.26
N TYR A 1123 23.85 42.24 -7.32
CA TYR A 1123 23.40 42.91 -6.09
C TYR A 1123 24.01 44.30 -5.84
N SER A 1124 24.77 44.84 -6.80
CA SER A 1124 25.43 46.15 -6.65
C SER A 1124 24.52 47.36 -6.94
N SER A 1125 23.27 47.15 -7.34
CA SER A 1125 22.36 48.24 -7.75
C SER A 1125 21.12 48.46 -6.86
N PHE A 1126 20.98 47.76 -5.73
CA PHE A 1126 19.92 48.10 -4.76
C PHE A 1126 20.40 49.20 -3.81
N ASP A 1127 20.32 50.44 -4.29
CA ASP A 1127 20.37 51.64 -3.46
C ASP A 1127 19.04 51.70 -2.69
N PHE A 1128 19.06 51.36 -1.40
CA PHE A 1128 17.88 51.46 -0.53
C PHE A 1128 17.58 52.94 -0.26
N ARG A 1129 16.67 53.52 -1.04
CA ARG A 1129 15.88 54.70 -0.68
C ARG A 1129 14.40 54.40 -0.75
#